data_AF-A0A814Z9L8-F1
#
_entry.id   AF-A0A814Z9L8-F1
#
_cell.length_a   1.000
_cell.length_b   1.000
_cell.length_c   1.000
_cell.angle_alpha   90.00
_cell.angle_beta   90.00
_cell.angle_gamma   90.00
#
_symmetry.space_group_name_H-M   'P 1'
#
loop_
_entity.id
_entity.type
_entity.pdbx_description
1 polymer ?
#
loop_
_entity_poly.entity_id
_entity_poly.type
_entity_poly.pdbx_seq_one_letter_code
_entity_poly.pdbx_strand_id
1 'polypeptide(L)'
;MSEKKRFKRELTVFENLPNEIIIDVFDYLNGVDTVYGFDRLNYRFQCLLNDFVKNFDFQSVSKAKLEAVIALHDMHRWRSLCLSNESNTCGQIQFFCESYPLVEHVSQLQSLTIIDMSKNYQERFFRQMRSFDNLVSLSVGNICGVLVQSIRLPSLKQLNLTSCGHTQWITNFHSLEKFRYKIISKCHRTMGLIFPTTLVHLKVTYNTVDEENILLRALSQLSQLRLLSVCNTNQLSRLPDGVVWEKLIVSSLPLLHTFQFYFPYEQGGYLVNGDLNQTIASFSTPFYLVEKRWFIQCDRDLSHQCRGAIYSLPFAFSTFYINSLTLDTSISTLPLDNGTKTRNHFYSKINTLVLNENCEVPYNGLMPSNIVHLTLNSTLSSNWFYFLPVLRDLHVTHNSSMTKTEFGRLLEYALNLRSLTIASNKLKELTDNYTDEAICNRLSDQIISLTLDDPNSNLYTVSYMAKSNLPLSNIFNMEQQQQRTGCQWLHRLINIDICVDWWFFVYNGTIKRGLVFGPPRQNTLWAIRIFCIIATCTSILEIIQIIRDTCQNRPTSLFGQITNGLTLWFEDVPLLTLNLLIVICRDGEVTYISLTKAIIGIIASLIRFFSVLLNKWLIRHDYQRKDNLSKFFNTISTIGVVFVFILSTAIHIIASLPIDSFGHVYLEKPSDFTQFKFAHQKYFHNVGVFLRSPKFYEKYIYLTDMDKIIEKSPQIFLYTINHQEDVFCVKRTNRTCFQQLNDSDVQIFDRQLKTKSIDYSIAFQFQQPDSYYILGDIHYNVIRCDDKTRDVYSDKFELHYFRFKDNINQTKTPLVNSQDQTYRYYDIHHDFESIEYLWRTGLSRCSSTSSYSPHRSQQITVNDCT
;
A
#
# COMPACT_ATOMS: atom_id res chain seq x y z
N MET A 1 47.48 -64.36 28.63
CA MET A 1 46.11 -64.36 28.06
C MET A 1 45.41 -63.06 28.42
N SER A 2 45.19 -62.18 27.45
CA SER A 2 44.17 -61.12 27.52
C SER A 2 43.99 -60.56 26.11
N GLU A 3 43.00 -61.10 25.39
CA GLU A 3 42.59 -60.61 24.08
C GLU A 3 41.96 -59.22 24.23
N LYS A 4 42.60 -58.22 23.63
CA LYS A 4 42.01 -56.89 23.43
C LYS A 4 40.86 -57.03 22.42
N LYS A 5 39.62 -57.00 22.91
CA LYS A 5 38.41 -56.78 22.09
C LYS A 5 38.54 -55.46 21.33
N ARG A 6 38.86 -55.51 20.04
CA ARG A 6 38.69 -54.40 19.10
C ARG A 6 37.20 -54.12 18.99
N PHE A 7 36.72 -53.01 19.54
CA PHE A 7 35.44 -52.44 19.16
C PHE A 7 35.49 -52.12 17.67
N LYS A 8 34.77 -52.89 16.86
CA LYS A 8 34.44 -52.51 15.48
C LYS A 8 33.65 -51.21 15.59
N ARG A 9 34.21 -50.08 15.13
CA ARG A 9 33.45 -48.84 14.95
C ARG A 9 32.43 -49.10 13.84
N GLU A 10 31.26 -49.58 14.20
CA GLU A 10 30.09 -49.45 13.35
C GLU A 10 29.75 -47.96 13.32
N LEU A 11 30.09 -47.30 12.21
CA LEU A 11 29.62 -45.95 11.95
C LEU A 11 28.09 -46.02 11.91
N THR A 12 27.43 -45.42 12.89
CA THR A 12 25.98 -45.25 12.86
C THR A 12 25.67 -44.28 11.72
N VAL A 13 25.26 -44.83 10.57
CA VAL A 13 24.80 -44.03 9.43
C VAL A 13 23.39 -43.53 9.77
N PHE A 14 23.15 -42.24 9.59
CA PHE A 14 21.84 -41.62 9.82
C PHE A 14 20.72 -42.34 9.04
N GLU A 15 21.06 -42.92 7.88
CA GLU A 15 20.20 -43.73 7.03
C GLU A 15 19.68 -45.02 7.69
N ASN A 16 20.32 -45.48 8.77
CA ASN A 16 19.90 -46.67 9.51
C ASN A 16 18.90 -46.33 10.64
N LEU A 17 18.63 -45.05 10.90
CA LEU A 17 17.61 -44.68 11.89
C LEU A 17 16.23 -45.18 11.43
N PRO A 18 15.35 -45.65 12.33
CA PRO A 18 13.95 -45.97 12.00
C PRO A 18 13.17 -44.74 11.51
N ASN A 19 12.08 -44.96 10.76
CA ASN A 19 11.27 -43.87 10.21
C ASN A 19 10.68 -42.99 11.32
N GLU A 20 10.28 -43.63 12.43
CA GLU A 20 9.67 -43.00 13.60
C GLU A 20 10.60 -41.94 14.19
N ILE A 21 11.89 -42.26 14.33
CA ILE A 21 12.89 -41.33 14.87
C ILE A 21 13.13 -40.16 13.90
N ILE A 22 13.12 -40.42 12.60
CA ILE A 22 13.27 -39.35 11.59
C ILE A 22 12.05 -38.43 11.60
N ILE A 23 10.85 -38.99 11.75
CA ILE A 23 9.60 -38.22 11.86
C ILE A 23 9.61 -37.38 13.13
N ASP A 24 10.03 -37.94 14.27
CA ASP A 24 10.21 -37.19 15.51
C ASP A 24 11.19 -36.03 15.31
N VAL A 25 12.31 -36.25 14.60
CA VAL A 25 13.25 -35.18 14.24
C VAL A 25 12.58 -34.11 13.36
N PHE A 26 11.76 -34.50 12.39
CA PHE A 26 11.03 -33.58 11.54
C PHE A 26 10.03 -32.72 12.33
N ASP A 27 9.41 -33.26 13.38
CA ASP A 27 8.49 -32.50 14.24
C ASP A 27 9.19 -31.39 15.05
N TYR A 28 10.51 -31.48 15.26
CA TYR A 28 11.31 -30.41 15.85
C TYR A 28 11.75 -29.32 14.85
N LEU A 29 11.54 -29.55 13.55
CA LEU A 29 11.92 -28.64 12.48
C LEU A 29 10.68 -27.98 11.87
N ASN A 30 10.83 -26.74 11.40
CA ASN A 30 9.80 -26.15 10.54
C ASN A 30 9.77 -26.93 9.21
N GLY A 31 8.59 -27.23 8.68
CA GLY A 31 8.45 -27.95 7.40
C GLY A 31 9.24 -27.32 6.25
N VAL A 32 9.45 -26.00 6.27
CA VAL A 32 10.34 -25.30 5.32
C VAL A 32 11.78 -25.79 5.41
N ASP A 33 12.33 -25.90 6.62
CA ASP A 33 13.71 -26.34 6.83
C ASP A 33 13.84 -27.85 6.62
N THR A 34 12.80 -28.61 6.95
CA THR A 34 12.74 -30.05 6.69
C THR A 34 12.77 -30.36 5.19
N VAL A 35 11.92 -29.71 4.39
CA VAL A 35 11.94 -29.88 2.92
C VAL A 35 13.28 -29.42 2.37
N TYR A 36 13.74 -28.22 2.73
CA TYR A 36 14.97 -27.67 2.16
C TYR A 36 16.23 -28.48 2.54
N GLY A 37 16.28 -29.04 3.75
CA GLY A 37 17.42 -29.80 4.25
C GLY A 37 17.46 -31.26 3.81
N PHE A 38 16.29 -31.88 3.55
CA PHE A 38 16.19 -33.32 3.30
C PHE A 38 15.65 -33.70 1.91
N ASP A 39 15.20 -32.73 1.10
CA ASP A 39 14.76 -32.99 -0.28
C ASP A 39 15.89 -33.59 -1.11
N ARG A 40 15.54 -34.57 -1.96
CA ARG A 40 16.46 -35.27 -2.88
C ARG A 40 17.67 -35.95 -2.24
N LEU A 41 17.75 -36.10 -0.92
CA LEU A 41 18.83 -36.87 -0.29
C LEU A 41 18.77 -38.34 -0.69
N ASN A 42 17.59 -38.96 -0.57
CA ASN A 42 17.29 -40.27 -1.14
C ASN A 42 15.77 -40.49 -1.21
N TYR A 43 15.36 -41.57 -1.88
CA TYR A 43 13.95 -41.92 -2.07
C TYR A 43 13.19 -42.05 -0.74
N ARG A 44 13.82 -42.62 0.29
CA ARG A 44 13.20 -42.81 1.60
C ARG A 44 12.85 -41.47 2.25
N PHE A 45 13.76 -40.50 2.27
CA PHE A 45 13.46 -39.17 2.80
C PHE A 45 12.38 -38.46 1.98
N GLN A 46 12.37 -38.60 0.65
CA GLN A 46 11.31 -38.00 -0.17
C GLN A 46 9.92 -38.54 0.19
N CYS A 47 9.81 -39.85 0.40
CA CYS A 47 8.56 -40.46 0.87
C CYS A 47 8.14 -39.91 2.25
N LEU A 48 9.08 -39.83 3.19
CA LEU A 48 8.80 -39.31 4.53
C LEU A 48 8.40 -37.83 4.52
N LEU A 49 9.08 -37.00 3.73
CA LEU A 49 8.74 -35.59 3.54
C LEU A 49 7.29 -35.46 3.07
N ASN A 50 6.96 -36.14 1.96
CA ASN A 50 5.65 -36.07 1.35
C ASN A 50 4.54 -36.57 2.30
N ASP A 51 4.81 -37.60 3.11
CA ASP A 51 3.79 -38.24 3.95
C ASP A 51 3.59 -37.59 5.31
N PHE A 52 4.61 -36.95 5.88
CA PHE A 52 4.60 -36.47 7.26
C PHE A 52 4.76 -34.94 7.38
N VAL A 53 5.46 -34.27 6.47
CA VAL A 53 5.67 -32.82 6.55
C VAL A 53 4.46 -32.08 5.98
N LYS A 54 3.55 -31.67 6.87
CA LYS A 54 2.28 -31.04 6.49
C LYS A 54 2.09 -29.63 7.05
N ASN A 55 3.03 -29.16 7.87
CA ASN A 55 2.95 -27.87 8.55
C ASN A 55 4.06 -26.96 8.04
N PHE A 56 3.67 -25.84 7.43
CA PHE A 56 4.59 -24.89 6.84
C PHE A 56 4.42 -23.52 7.47
N ASP A 57 5.51 -22.99 8.03
CA ASP A 57 5.55 -21.63 8.57
C ASP A 57 6.53 -20.78 7.78
N PHE A 58 6.00 -19.80 7.05
CA PHE A 58 6.76 -18.89 6.22
C PHE A 58 6.95 -17.50 6.85
N GLN A 59 6.59 -17.30 8.13
CA GLN A 59 6.61 -15.97 8.76
C GLN A 59 7.97 -15.26 8.63
N SER A 60 9.07 -16.01 8.72
CA SER A 60 10.45 -15.49 8.64
C SER A 60 11.20 -15.99 7.40
N VAL A 61 10.49 -16.46 6.37
CA VAL A 61 11.08 -17.10 5.18
C VAL A 61 11.04 -16.16 3.98
N SER A 62 12.17 -16.01 3.29
CA SER A 62 12.24 -15.17 2.09
C SER A 62 11.37 -15.73 0.94
N LYS A 63 10.90 -14.84 0.05
CA LYS A 63 10.05 -15.23 -1.10
C LYS A 63 10.71 -16.27 -2.02
N ALA A 64 12.02 -16.16 -2.24
CA ALA A 64 12.76 -17.14 -3.03
C ALA A 64 12.77 -18.54 -2.38
N LYS A 65 12.89 -18.62 -1.05
CA LYS A 65 12.84 -19.90 -0.34
C LYS A 65 11.41 -20.45 -0.28
N LEU A 66 10.40 -19.59 -0.15
CA LEU A 66 8.99 -19.96 -0.31
C LEU A 66 8.73 -20.59 -1.69
N GLU A 67 9.12 -19.93 -2.78
CA GLU A 67 8.99 -20.44 -4.15
C GLU A 67 9.69 -21.79 -4.31
N ALA A 68 10.91 -21.93 -3.78
CA ALA A 68 11.65 -23.19 -3.82
C ALA A 68 10.90 -24.31 -3.10
N VAL A 69 10.37 -24.08 -1.89
CA VAL A 69 9.60 -25.11 -1.17
C VAL A 69 8.33 -25.49 -1.91
N ILE A 70 7.62 -24.52 -2.50
CA ILE A 70 6.42 -24.78 -3.31
C ILE A 70 6.76 -25.63 -4.55
N ALA A 71 7.91 -25.38 -5.18
CA ALA A 71 8.36 -26.17 -6.33
C ALA A 71 8.79 -27.60 -5.95
N LEU A 72 9.20 -27.83 -4.70
CA LEU A 72 9.72 -29.11 -4.22
C LEU A 72 8.67 -29.99 -3.54
N HIS A 73 7.60 -29.39 -2.99
CA HIS A 73 6.61 -30.11 -2.19
C HIS A 73 5.19 -29.88 -2.69
N ASP A 74 4.41 -30.96 -2.76
CA ASP A 74 2.99 -30.90 -3.15
C ASP A 74 2.15 -30.15 -2.11
N MET A 75 1.54 -29.04 -2.54
CA MET A 75 0.70 -28.17 -1.72
C MET A 75 -0.64 -28.83 -1.33
N HIS A 76 -1.13 -29.79 -2.11
CA HIS A 76 -2.42 -30.43 -1.84
C HIS A 76 -2.42 -31.24 -0.53
N ARG A 77 -1.23 -31.57 0.00
CA ARG A 77 -1.05 -32.36 1.23
C ARG A 77 -0.88 -31.48 2.48
N TRP A 78 -0.79 -30.16 2.32
CA TRP A 78 -0.54 -29.24 3.43
C TRP A 78 -1.77 -29.18 4.36
N ARG A 79 -1.50 -29.23 5.67
CA ARG A 79 -2.53 -29.14 6.73
C ARG A 79 -2.46 -27.85 7.52
N SER A 80 -1.27 -27.25 7.66
CA SER A 80 -1.10 -25.95 8.31
C SER A 80 -0.21 -25.03 7.48
N LEU A 81 -0.63 -23.77 7.36
CA LEU A 81 0.09 -22.73 6.62
C LEU A 81 0.13 -21.43 7.45
N CYS A 82 1.31 -20.86 7.61
CA CYS A 82 1.50 -19.52 8.18
C CYS A 82 2.20 -18.61 7.16
N LEU A 83 1.61 -17.45 6.87
CA LEU A 83 2.15 -16.42 5.99
C LEU A 83 2.20 -15.08 6.74
N SER A 84 3.22 -14.26 6.44
CA SER A 84 3.41 -12.95 7.08
C SER A 84 3.81 -11.90 6.07
N ASN A 85 3.39 -10.66 6.30
CA ASN A 85 3.89 -9.48 5.59
C ASN A 85 4.66 -8.53 6.51
N GLU A 86 5.19 -9.05 7.62
CA GLU A 86 6.11 -8.30 8.47
C GLU A 86 7.34 -7.80 7.69
N SER A 87 8.17 -6.99 8.33
CA SER A 87 9.27 -6.26 7.66
C SER A 87 10.16 -7.15 6.78
N ASN A 88 10.47 -8.38 7.21
CA ASN A 88 11.31 -9.32 6.48
C ASN A 88 10.58 -10.10 5.36
N THR A 89 9.24 -10.07 5.34
CA THR A 89 8.39 -10.85 4.44
C THR A 89 7.36 -9.98 3.69
N CYS A 90 7.63 -8.67 3.59
CA CYS A 90 6.73 -7.72 2.94
C CYS A 90 6.26 -8.19 1.55
N GLY A 91 4.95 -8.30 1.37
CA GLY A 91 4.34 -8.71 0.12
C GLY A 91 4.28 -10.23 -0.10
N GLN A 92 4.66 -11.05 0.88
CA GLN A 92 4.65 -12.52 0.76
C GLN A 92 3.23 -13.07 0.65
N ILE A 93 2.27 -12.54 1.41
CA ILE A 93 0.86 -12.97 1.35
C ILE A 93 0.28 -12.68 -0.05
N GLN A 94 0.57 -11.48 -0.58
CA GLN A 94 0.13 -11.04 -1.90
C GLN A 94 0.71 -11.95 -2.97
N PHE A 95 2.03 -12.14 -2.93
CA PHE A 95 2.75 -13.02 -3.82
C PHE A 95 2.13 -14.43 -3.82
N PHE A 96 1.94 -15.01 -2.63
CA PHE A 96 1.36 -16.35 -2.51
C PHE A 96 -0.07 -16.42 -3.09
N CYS A 97 -0.93 -15.45 -2.76
CA CYS A 97 -2.33 -15.44 -3.23
C CYS A 97 -2.48 -15.10 -4.72
N GLU A 98 -1.51 -14.40 -5.31
CA GLU A 98 -1.50 -14.07 -6.75
C GLU A 98 -0.92 -15.19 -7.59
N SER A 99 0.14 -15.83 -7.10
CA SER A 99 0.81 -16.94 -7.80
C SER A 99 0.07 -18.26 -7.66
N TYR A 100 -0.63 -18.49 -6.54
CA TYR A 100 -1.24 -19.78 -6.23
C TYR A 100 -2.69 -19.57 -5.73
N PRO A 101 -3.71 -19.79 -6.59
CA PRO A 101 -5.10 -19.76 -6.17
C PRO A 101 -5.33 -20.74 -5.02
N LEU A 102 -5.68 -20.21 -3.84
CA LEU A 102 -5.81 -20.97 -2.59
C LEU A 102 -6.77 -22.16 -2.73
N VAL A 103 -7.87 -21.94 -3.45
CA VAL A 103 -8.95 -22.92 -3.67
C VAL A 103 -8.44 -24.20 -4.33
N GLU A 104 -7.55 -24.05 -5.30
CA GLU A 104 -7.11 -25.16 -6.14
C GLU A 104 -6.01 -25.97 -5.44
N HIS A 105 -5.08 -25.28 -4.77
CA HIS A 105 -3.83 -25.90 -4.33
C HIS A 105 -3.82 -26.35 -2.87
N VAL A 106 -4.67 -25.79 -1.99
CA VAL A 106 -4.62 -26.06 -0.53
C VAL A 106 -5.98 -26.42 0.07
N SER A 107 -6.82 -27.15 -0.66
CA SER A 107 -8.17 -27.55 -0.21
C SER A 107 -8.22 -28.44 1.06
N GLN A 108 -7.10 -29.10 1.40
CA GLN A 108 -6.97 -29.95 2.60
C GLN A 108 -6.50 -29.19 3.86
N LEU A 109 -6.34 -27.87 3.76
CA LEU A 109 -5.81 -27.06 4.85
C LEU A 109 -6.76 -27.06 6.06
N GLN A 110 -6.20 -27.37 7.22
CA GLN A 110 -6.92 -27.42 8.51
C GLN A 110 -6.60 -26.21 9.39
N SER A 111 -5.43 -25.59 9.21
CA SER A 111 -5.00 -24.43 9.96
C SER A 111 -4.39 -23.38 9.04
N LEU A 112 -4.86 -22.13 9.14
CA LEU A 112 -4.33 -21.00 8.37
C LEU A 112 -4.02 -19.82 9.29
N THR A 113 -2.80 -19.31 9.23
CA THR A 113 -2.35 -18.13 9.95
C THR A 113 -1.86 -17.07 8.98
N ILE A 114 -2.43 -15.88 9.05
CA ILE A 114 -2.11 -14.73 8.23
C ILE A 114 -1.71 -13.57 9.15
N ILE A 115 -0.49 -13.07 8.99
CA ILE A 115 0.08 -12.01 9.82
C ILE A 115 0.24 -10.74 8.96
N ASP A 116 -0.35 -9.65 9.43
CA ASP A 116 -0.28 -8.30 8.83
C ASP A 116 -0.71 -8.17 7.35
N MET A 117 -1.96 -8.54 7.04
CA MET A 117 -2.46 -8.43 5.66
C MET A 117 -2.76 -6.99 5.24
N SER A 118 -2.21 -6.56 4.10
CA SER A 118 -2.52 -5.27 3.49
C SER A 118 -4.01 -5.10 3.18
N LYS A 119 -4.58 -3.93 3.48
CA LYS A 119 -6.00 -3.61 3.32
C LYS A 119 -6.54 -3.93 1.92
N ASN A 120 -5.77 -3.62 0.88
CA ASN A 120 -6.19 -3.80 -0.52
C ASN A 120 -6.41 -5.28 -0.89
N TYR A 121 -5.83 -6.21 -0.12
CA TYR A 121 -5.90 -7.64 -0.40
C TYR A 121 -6.89 -8.41 0.46
N GLN A 122 -7.36 -7.80 1.55
CA GLN A 122 -8.28 -8.45 2.50
C GLN A 122 -9.56 -8.93 1.80
N GLU A 123 -10.18 -8.11 0.95
CA GLU A 123 -11.40 -8.51 0.24
C GLU A 123 -11.16 -9.69 -0.71
N ARG A 124 -10.08 -9.65 -1.49
CA ARG A 124 -9.73 -10.72 -2.43
C ARG A 124 -9.42 -12.02 -1.70
N PHE A 125 -8.70 -11.94 -0.58
CA PHE A 125 -8.40 -13.08 0.27
C PHE A 125 -9.68 -13.73 0.81
N PHE A 126 -10.60 -12.94 1.38
CA PHE A 126 -11.85 -13.48 1.93
C PHE A 126 -12.79 -14.08 0.88
N ARG A 127 -12.74 -13.61 -0.37
CA ARG A 127 -13.47 -14.25 -1.47
C ARG A 127 -12.95 -15.67 -1.75
N GLN A 128 -11.64 -15.89 -1.70
CA GLN A 128 -11.02 -17.21 -1.92
C GLN A 128 -11.28 -18.17 -0.74
N MET A 129 -11.43 -17.62 0.48
CA MET A 129 -11.64 -18.42 1.69
C MET A 129 -12.95 -19.25 1.71
N ARG A 130 -13.90 -18.97 0.79
CA ARG A 130 -15.19 -19.68 0.72
C ARG A 130 -15.11 -21.17 0.42
N SER A 131 -13.94 -21.67 0.02
CA SER A 131 -13.71 -23.05 -0.42
C SER A 131 -13.08 -23.95 0.65
N PHE A 132 -12.72 -23.42 1.81
CA PHE A 132 -12.00 -24.17 2.84
C PHE A 132 -12.95 -24.90 3.80
N ASP A 133 -13.57 -25.98 3.33
CA ASP A 133 -14.52 -26.75 4.13
C ASP A 133 -13.86 -27.50 5.30
N ASN A 134 -12.56 -27.80 5.19
CA ASN A 134 -11.79 -28.55 6.18
C ASN A 134 -11.09 -27.67 7.23
N LEU A 135 -11.22 -26.34 7.14
CA LEU A 135 -10.48 -25.44 8.01
C LEU A 135 -11.04 -25.46 9.42
N VAL A 136 -10.22 -25.90 10.37
CA VAL A 136 -10.55 -26.03 11.79
C VAL A 136 -10.07 -24.81 12.57
N SER A 137 -8.94 -24.21 12.17
CA SER A 137 -8.32 -23.06 12.82
C SER A 137 -7.97 -21.96 11.83
N LEU A 138 -8.38 -20.73 12.14
CA LEU A 138 -8.05 -19.55 11.34
C LEU A 138 -7.50 -18.44 12.25
N SER A 139 -6.35 -17.88 11.89
CA SER A 139 -5.76 -16.72 12.55
C SER A 139 -5.51 -15.61 11.54
N VAL A 140 -6.12 -14.44 11.70
CA VAL A 140 -5.95 -13.29 10.80
C VAL A 140 -5.62 -12.02 11.57
N GLY A 141 -4.48 -11.42 11.24
CA GLY A 141 -4.02 -10.15 11.79
C GLY A 141 -4.53 -8.93 11.01
N ASN A 142 -4.82 -7.85 11.73
CA ASN A 142 -4.98 -6.48 11.24
C ASN A 142 -6.09 -6.25 10.18
N ILE A 143 -7.27 -6.85 10.37
CA ILE A 143 -8.42 -6.60 9.47
C ILE A 143 -9.07 -5.27 9.83
N CYS A 144 -9.09 -4.30 8.92
CA CYS A 144 -9.79 -3.06 9.19
C CYS A 144 -10.33 -2.34 7.96
N GLY A 145 -11.59 -1.91 8.03
CA GLY A 145 -12.28 -1.14 6.99
C GLY A 145 -12.88 -1.98 5.85
N VAL A 146 -12.87 -3.31 5.96
CA VAL A 146 -13.39 -4.21 4.91
C VAL A 146 -14.72 -4.81 5.32
N LEU A 147 -15.73 -4.65 4.48
CA LEU A 147 -16.99 -5.35 4.58
C LEU A 147 -16.78 -6.80 4.16
N VAL A 148 -16.52 -7.67 5.15
CA VAL A 148 -16.41 -9.11 4.91
C VAL A 148 -17.82 -9.64 4.62
N GLN A 149 -18.09 -9.96 3.34
CA GLN A 149 -19.31 -10.67 2.95
C GLN A 149 -19.39 -12.01 3.68
N SER A 150 -20.59 -12.54 3.92
CA SER A 150 -20.81 -13.80 4.65
C SER A 150 -19.92 -14.93 4.09
N ILE A 151 -18.97 -15.39 4.91
CA ILE A 151 -18.11 -16.55 4.62
C ILE A 151 -18.70 -17.75 5.35
N ARG A 152 -18.79 -18.90 4.67
CA ARG A 152 -19.15 -20.17 5.28
C ARG A 152 -17.89 -20.98 5.48
N LEU A 153 -17.59 -21.32 6.73
CA LEU A 153 -16.49 -22.20 7.13
C LEU A 153 -17.07 -23.23 8.12
N PRO A 154 -17.68 -24.33 7.63
CA PRO A 154 -18.52 -25.21 8.44
C PRO A 154 -17.73 -25.94 9.53
N SER A 155 -16.44 -26.23 9.31
CA SER A 155 -15.58 -26.96 10.26
C SER A 155 -14.80 -26.06 11.22
N LEU A 156 -14.96 -24.73 11.13
CA LEU A 156 -14.14 -23.80 11.88
C LEU A 156 -14.49 -23.84 13.37
N LYS A 157 -13.56 -24.35 14.19
CA LYS A 157 -13.69 -24.44 15.65
C LYS A 157 -12.91 -23.37 16.39
N GLN A 158 -11.82 -22.86 15.79
CA GLN A 158 -10.94 -21.87 16.42
C GLN A 158 -10.72 -20.68 15.50
N LEU A 159 -10.93 -19.48 16.03
CA LEU A 159 -10.69 -18.23 15.33
C LEU A 159 -9.82 -17.31 16.19
N ASN A 160 -8.76 -16.77 15.62
CA ASN A 160 -7.94 -15.72 16.21
C ASN A 160 -7.98 -14.50 15.29
N LEU A 161 -8.52 -13.39 15.77
CA LEU A 161 -8.77 -12.23 14.95
C LEU A 161 -8.21 -10.98 15.61
N THR A 162 -7.47 -10.20 14.84
CA THR A 162 -7.10 -8.83 15.23
C THR A 162 -7.79 -7.86 14.27
N SER A 163 -8.76 -7.08 14.74
CA SER A 163 -9.60 -6.25 13.86
C SER A 163 -10.21 -5.03 14.55
N CYS A 164 -10.66 -4.05 13.77
CA CYS A 164 -11.45 -2.92 14.24
C CYS A 164 -12.96 -3.24 14.28
N GLY A 165 -13.49 -3.66 15.43
CA GLY A 165 -14.91 -3.66 15.85
C GLY A 165 -15.98 -4.39 15.01
N HIS A 166 -15.80 -4.61 13.70
CA HIS A 166 -16.86 -5.14 12.84
C HIS A 166 -16.85 -6.67 12.82
N THR A 167 -17.62 -7.25 13.74
CA THR A 167 -17.67 -8.70 14.00
C THR A 167 -18.95 -9.37 13.53
N GLN A 168 -19.87 -8.66 12.87
CA GLN A 168 -21.18 -9.21 12.49
C GLN A 168 -21.10 -10.47 11.63
N TRP A 169 -20.08 -10.59 10.77
CA TRP A 169 -19.88 -11.77 9.91
C TRP A 169 -19.48 -13.03 10.69
N ILE A 170 -18.95 -12.88 11.91
CA ILE A 170 -18.48 -14.00 12.75
C ILE A 170 -19.66 -14.84 13.25
N THR A 171 -20.86 -14.24 13.38
CA THR A 171 -22.07 -14.94 13.81
C THR A 171 -22.50 -16.07 12.86
N ASN A 172 -21.98 -16.08 11.63
CA ASN A 172 -22.22 -17.14 10.65
C ASN A 172 -21.43 -18.43 10.95
N PHE A 173 -20.48 -18.43 11.89
CA PHE A 173 -19.70 -19.62 12.24
C PHE A 173 -20.37 -20.42 13.37
N HIS A 174 -21.33 -21.27 12.98
CA HIS A 174 -22.09 -22.08 13.92
C HIS A 174 -21.28 -23.14 14.68
N SER A 175 -20.10 -23.54 14.16
CA SER A 175 -19.22 -24.53 14.79
C SER A 175 -18.11 -23.90 15.66
N LEU A 176 -18.11 -22.57 15.80
CA LEU A 176 -17.01 -21.88 16.48
C LEU A 176 -17.10 -22.09 17.99
N GLU A 177 -16.07 -22.74 18.55
CA GLU A 177 -15.97 -23.07 19.97
C GLU A 177 -14.99 -22.15 20.71
N LYS A 178 -13.89 -21.76 20.05
CA LYS A 178 -12.82 -20.94 20.63
C LYS A 178 -12.60 -19.67 19.82
N PHE A 179 -12.70 -18.52 20.47
CA PHE A 179 -12.46 -17.24 19.83
C PHE A 179 -11.46 -16.39 20.61
N ARG A 180 -10.40 -15.95 19.93
CA ARG A 180 -9.44 -14.96 20.42
C ARG A 180 -9.61 -13.70 19.60
N TYR A 181 -9.92 -12.59 20.25
CA TYR A 181 -10.22 -11.34 19.59
C TYR A 181 -9.39 -10.19 20.16
N LYS A 182 -8.59 -9.52 19.32
CA LYS A 182 -7.83 -8.33 19.68
C LYS A 182 -8.39 -7.12 18.94
N ILE A 183 -8.97 -6.19 19.68
CA ILE A 183 -9.56 -4.96 19.16
C ILE A 183 -8.45 -3.95 18.91
N ILE A 184 -8.39 -3.39 17.71
CA ILE A 184 -7.48 -2.28 17.39
C ILE A 184 -8.26 -0.96 17.42
N SER A 185 -7.83 -0.01 18.25
CA SER A 185 -8.49 1.27 18.50
C SER A 185 -8.39 2.31 17.34
N LYS A 186 -7.77 1.96 16.20
CA LYS A 186 -7.49 2.92 15.12
C LYS A 186 -8.72 3.31 14.26
N CYS A 187 -9.93 2.87 14.63
CA CYS A 187 -11.12 3.12 13.82
C CYS A 187 -12.18 3.92 14.58
N HIS A 188 -12.52 5.10 14.06
CA HIS A 188 -13.46 6.05 14.65
C HIS A 188 -14.92 5.58 14.73
N ARG A 189 -15.24 4.34 14.33
CA ARG A 189 -16.60 3.79 14.36
C ARG A 189 -16.57 2.39 14.98
N THR A 190 -16.71 2.31 16.28
CA THR A 190 -16.99 1.04 16.97
C THR A 190 -18.46 0.68 16.69
N MET A 191 -18.68 -0.18 15.69
CA MET A 191 -19.97 -0.85 15.53
C MET A 191 -20.14 -1.95 16.59
N GLY A 192 -21.38 -2.26 16.96
CA GLY A 192 -21.68 -3.22 18.02
C GLY A 192 -21.00 -4.57 17.81
N LEU A 193 -20.35 -5.08 18.87
CA LEU A 193 -19.77 -6.42 18.90
C LEU A 193 -20.88 -7.45 19.06
N ILE A 194 -20.86 -8.49 18.21
CA ILE A 194 -21.77 -9.63 18.33
C ILE A 194 -20.93 -10.90 18.24
N PHE A 195 -21.11 -11.81 19.19
CA PHE A 195 -20.39 -13.06 19.26
C PHE A 195 -21.34 -14.24 18.98
N PRO A 196 -20.85 -15.35 18.39
CA PRO A 196 -21.65 -16.58 18.26
C PRO A 196 -22.02 -17.16 19.62
N THR A 197 -23.28 -17.57 19.78
CA THR A 197 -23.79 -18.15 21.04
C THR A 197 -23.20 -19.53 21.37
N THR A 198 -22.54 -20.17 20.40
CA THR A 198 -21.88 -21.49 20.53
C THR A 198 -20.50 -21.43 21.18
N LEU A 199 -19.98 -20.22 21.45
CA LEU A 199 -18.65 -20.07 22.02
C LEU A 199 -18.53 -20.70 23.40
N VAL A 200 -17.50 -21.52 23.55
CA VAL A 200 -17.13 -22.16 24.81
C VAL A 200 -15.97 -21.41 25.46
N HIS A 201 -14.99 -20.97 24.67
CA HIS A 201 -13.82 -20.20 25.13
C HIS A 201 -13.72 -18.86 24.39
N LEU A 202 -13.63 -17.77 25.16
CA LEU A 202 -13.49 -16.43 24.62
C LEU A 202 -12.30 -15.73 25.29
N LYS A 203 -11.37 -15.22 24.49
CA LYS A 203 -10.30 -14.32 24.93
C LYS A 203 -10.42 -13.00 24.19
N VAL A 204 -10.67 -11.91 24.89
CA VAL A 204 -10.76 -10.57 24.32
C VAL A 204 -9.60 -9.72 24.80
N THR A 205 -8.98 -8.96 23.91
CA THR A 205 -7.97 -7.94 24.20
C THR A 205 -8.44 -6.62 23.61
N TYR A 206 -8.51 -5.56 24.41
CA TYR A 206 -9.06 -4.27 24.00
C TYR A 206 -8.24 -3.10 24.57
N ASN A 207 -8.46 -1.89 24.07
CA ASN A 207 -7.61 -0.73 24.36
C ASN A 207 -8.38 0.56 24.71
N THR A 208 -9.71 0.58 24.74
CA THR A 208 -10.46 1.79 25.14
C THR A 208 -11.58 1.49 26.13
N VAL A 209 -11.99 2.50 26.90
CA VAL A 209 -13.09 2.38 27.87
C VAL A 209 -14.44 2.14 27.16
N ASP A 210 -14.65 2.75 25.99
CA ASP A 210 -15.87 2.55 25.22
C ASP A 210 -16.03 1.10 24.75
N GLU A 211 -14.91 0.43 24.43
CA GLU A 211 -14.90 -0.99 24.05
C GLU A 211 -15.35 -1.90 25.20
N GLU A 212 -15.11 -1.54 26.45
CA GLU A 212 -15.55 -2.33 27.62
C GLU A 212 -17.08 -2.38 27.72
N ASN A 213 -17.75 -1.24 27.59
CA ASN A 213 -19.21 -1.18 27.63
C ASN A 213 -19.85 -1.99 26.50
N ILE A 214 -19.24 -1.95 25.31
CA ILE A 214 -19.68 -2.74 24.15
C ILE A 214 -19.44 -4.22 24.41
N LEU A 215 -18.30 -4.58 25.00
CA LEU A 215 -17.96 -5.96 25.37
C LEU A 215 -18.97 -6.52 26.39
N LEU A 216 -19.27 -5.80 27.46
CA LEU A 216 -20.23 -6.23 28.48
C LEU A 216 -21.62 -6.53 27.89
N ARG A 217 -22.09 -5.69 26.95
CA ARG A 217 -23.35 -5.95 26.23
C ARG A 217 -23.25 -7.20 25.36
N ALA A 218 -22.15 -7.39 24.64
CA ALA A 218 -21.96 -8.55 23.76
C ALA A 218 -21.85 -9.88 24.55
N LEU A 219 -21.26 -9.85 25.75
CA LEU A 219 -21.15 -11.02 26.63
C LEU A 219 -22.51 -11.50 27.15
N SER A 220 -23.51 -10.63 27.25
CA SER A 220 -24.84 -10.97 27.79
C SER A 220 -25.57 -12.08 27.01
N GLN A 221 -25.11 -12.42 25.80
CA GLN A 221 -25.73 -13.41 24.92
C GLN A 221 -25.03 -14.79 24.95
N LEU A 222 -23.94 -14.96 25.71
CA LEU A 222 -23.05 -16.12 25.63
C LEU A 222 -23.28 -17.17 26.74
N SER A 223 -24.48 -17.75 26.80
CA SER A 223 -24.85 -18.69 27.87
C SER A 223 -24.02 -19.99 27.93
N GLN A 224 -23.34 -20.36 26.83
CA GLN A 224 -22.51 -21.57 26.73
C GLN A 224 -21.04 -21.38 27.15
N LEU A 225 -20.65 -20.14 27.50
CA LEU A 225 -19.26 -19.80 27.75
C LEU A 225 -18.75 -20.44 29.05
N ARG A 226 -17.65 -21.18 28.95
CA ARG A 226 -16.99 -21.86 30.10
C ARG A 226 -15.70 -21.18 30.53
N LEU A 227 -15.00 -20.55 29.59
CA LEU A 227 -13.76 -19.82 29.84
C LEU A 227 -13.83 -18.44 29.21
N LEU A 228 -13.63 -17.41 30.03
CA LEU A 228 -13.55 -16.01 29.62
C LEU A 228 -12.20 -15.43 30.05
N SER A 229 -11.45 -14.90 29.11
CA SER A 229 -10.21 -14.15 29.36
C SER A 229 -10.33 -12.72 28.82
N VAL A 230 -10.18 -11.71 29.67
CA VAL A 230 -10.32 -10.30 29.28
C VAL A 230 -9.03 -9.54 29.58
N CYS A 231 -8.42 -8.94 28.56
CA CYS A 231 -7.20 -8.15 28.72
C CYS A 231 -7.45 -6.74 28.22
N ASN A 232 -7.26 -5.75 29.08
CA ASN A 232 -7.14 -4.38 28.65
C ASN A 232 -5.65 -4.05 28.46
N THR A 233 -5.28 -3.45 27.34
CA THR A 233 -3.90 -3.01 27.10
C THR A 233 -3.69 -1.53 27.40
N ASN A 234 -4.77 -0.79 27.65
CA ASN A 234 -4.70 0.64 27.90
C ASN A 234 -4.41 0.92 29.37
N GLN A 235 -3.35 1.67 29.61
CA GLN A 235 -3.02 2.15 30.94
C GLN A 235 -4.07 3.13 31.45
N LEU A 236 -4.74 3.93 30.61
CA LEU A 236 -5.71 4.94 31.05
C LEU A 236 -7.13 4.39 31.30
N SER A 237 -7.25 3.11 31.64
CA SER A 237 -8.56 2.46 31.78
C SER A 237 -9.21 2.70 33.15
N ARG A 238 -10.55 2.69 33.17
CA ARG A 238 -11.32 2.69 34.42
C ARG A 238 -11.09 1.36 35.15
N LEU A 239 -10.99 1.42 36.47
CA LEU A 239 -10.92 0.21 37.30
C LEU A 239 -12.18 -0.66 37.11
N PRO A 240 -12.04 -1.98 36.97
CA PRO A 240 -13.17 -2.89 36.80
C PRO A 240 -14.01 -2.97 38.10
N ASP A 241 -15.33 -3.05 37.98
CA ASP A 241 -16.23 -3.24 39.14
C ASP A 241 -16.64 -4.71 39.27
N GLY A 242 -16.19 -5.36 40.34
CA GLY A 242 -16.46 -6.77 40.62
C GLY A 242 -17.94 -7.09 40.78
N VAL A 243 -18.77 -6.16 41.25
CA VAL A 243 -20.23 -6.35 41.38
C VAL A 243 -20.89 -6.35 40.01
N VAL A 244 -20.45 -5.47 39.11
CA VAL A 244 -20.96 -5.44 37.72
C VAL A 244 -20.62 -6.75 37.00
N TRP A 245 -19.38 -7.23 37.13
CA TRP A 245 -18.95 -8.51 36.57
C TRP A 245 -19.70 -9.70 37.19
N GLU A 246 -19.90 -9.71 38.51
CA GLU A 246 -20.67 -10.76 39.20
C GLU A 246 -22.10 -10.82 38.66
N LYS A 247 -22.80 -9.67 38.59
CA LYS A 247 -24.17 -9.60 38.05
C LYS A 247 -24.24 -10.10 36.61
N LEU A 248 -23.29 -9.73 35.76
CA LEU A 248 -23.23 -10.21 34.38
C LEU A 248 -23.03 -11.72 34.32
N ILE A 249 -22.08 -12.26 35.10
CA ILE A 249 -21.75 -13.68 35.08
C ILE A 249 -22.94 -14.52 35.58
N VAL A 250 -23.56 -14.12 36.69
CA VAL A 250 -24.72 -14.82 37.26
C VAL A 250 -25.92 -14.78 36.32
N SER A 251 -26.21 -13.63 35.69
CA SER A 251 -27.40 -13.48 34.84
C SER A 251 -27.24 -14.04 33.42
N SER A 252 -26.04 -13.97 32.85
CA SER A 252 -25.83 -14.24 31.41
C SER A 252 -24.84 -15.37 31.13
N LEU A 253 -23.92 -15.70 32.04
CA LEU A 253 -22.85 -16.68 31.83
C LEU A 253 -22.89 -17.81 32.89
N PRO A 254 -24.02 -18.52 33.05
CA PRO A 254 -24.21 -19.47 34.15
C PRO A 254 -23.22 -20.65 34.11
N LEU A 255 -22.70 -21.00 32.93
CA LEU A 255 -21.75 -22.11 32.74
C LEU A 255 -20.27 -21.69 32.88
N LEU A 256 -19.99 -20.44 33.28
CA LEU A 256 -18.61 -19.94 33.37
C LEU A 256 -17.88 -20.57 34.56
N HIS A 257 -16.82 -21.34 34.24
CA HIS A 257 -15.96 -22.01 35.20
C HIS A 257 -14.64 -21.26 35.43
N THR A 258 -14.14 -20.56 34.43
CA THR A 258 -12.89 -19.82 34.52
C THR A 258 -13.09 -18.40 34.02
N PHE A 259 -12.92 -17.44 34.93
CA PHE A 259 -12.85 -16.04 34.60
C PHE A 259 -11.44 -15.53 34.87
N GLN A 260 -10.81 -15.01 33.81
CA GLN A 260 -9.45 -14.52 33.85
C GLN A 260 -9.39 -13.11 33.30
N PHE A 261 -8.67 -12.22 33.95
CA PHE A 261 -8.54 -10.87 33.45
C PHE A 261 -7.23 -10.17 33.84
N TYR A 262 -6.93 -9.11 33.10
CA TYR A 262 -5.82 -8.18 33.35
C TYR A 262 -6.23 -6.76 32.93
N PHE A 263 -6.27 -5.84 33.89
CA PHE A 263 -6.64 -4.44 33.70
C PHE A 263 -5.52 -3.54 34.24
N PRO A 264 -4.60 -3.06 33.39
CA PRO A 264 -3.65 -2.03 33.77
C PRO A 264 -4.39 -0.71 33.94
N TYR A 265 -3.95 0.09 34.90
CA TYR A 265 -4.52 1.40 35.16
C TYR A 265 -3.43 2.44 35.43
N GLU A 266 -3.74 3.67 35.08
CA GLU A 266 -2.94 4.87 35.28
C GLU A 266 -3.86 5.99 35.76
N GLN A 267 -3.60 6.47 36.97
CA GLN A 267 -4.40 7.43 37.69
C GLN A 267 -4.01 8.84 37.24
N GLY A 268 -4.77 9.42 36.32
CA GLY A 268 -4.66 10.84 36.01
C GLY A 268 -5.26 11.70 37.11
N GLY A 269 -4.49 12.02 38.17
CA GLY A 269 -4.70 13.11 39.14
C GLY A 269 -6.02 13.24 39.95
N TYR A 270 -7.14 12.62 39.54
CA TYR A 270 -8.49 12.93 40.01
C TYR A 270 -9.24 11.75 40.66
N LEU A 271 -8.75 10.52 40.55
CA LEU A 271 -9.31 9.41 41.34
C LEU A 271 -8.77 9.49 42.77
N VAL A 272 -9.61 9.25 43.77
CA VAL A 272 -9.21 9.29 45.18
C VAL A 272 -8.77 7.88 45.57
N ASN A 273 -7.73 7.74 46.40
CA ASN A 273 -7.22 6.44 46.91
C ASN A 273 -8.31 5.47 47.44
N GLY A 274 -9.49 5.98 47.81
CA GLY A 274 -10.64 5.16 48.20
C GLY A 274 -11.16 4.21 47.11
N ASP A 275 -11.00 4.56 45.83
CA ASP A 275 -11.59 3.82 44.71
C ASP A 275 -10.93 2.44 44.50
N LEU A 276 -9.63 2.30 44.79
CA LEU A 276 -8.91 1.03 44.57
C LEU A 276 -9.28 -0.03 45.62
N ASN A 277 -9.31 0.34 46.90
CA ASN A 277 -9.72 -0.58 47.97
C ASN A 277 -11.19 -0.98 47.81
N GLN A 278 -12.05 -0.05 47.40
CA GLN A 278 -13.44 -0.36 47.05
C GLN A 278 -13.52 -1.31 45.85
N THR A 279 -12.69 -1.09 44.82
CA THR A 279 -12.60 -1.99 43.68
C THR A 279 -12.20 -3.41 44.11
N ILE A 280 -11.16 -3.58 44.92
CA ILE A 280 -10.76 -4.92 45.40
C ILE A 280 -11.79 -5.54 46.34
N ALA A 281 -12.42 -4.72 47.19
CA ALA A 281 -13.53 -5.17 48.03
C ALA A 281 -14.72 -5.67 47.19
N SER A 282 -14.97 -5.08 46.02
CA SER A 282 -16.03 -5.53 45.09
C SER A 282 -15.80 -6.95 44.54
N PHE A 283 -14.56 -7.45 44.56
CA PHE A 283 -14.20 -8.83 44.21
C PHE A 283 -14.09 -9.77 45.42
N SER A 284 -14.42 -9.29 46.63
CA SER A 284 -14.33 -10.06 47.87
C SER A 284 -15.68 -10.65 48.31
N THR A 285 -16.65 -10.73 47.41
CA THR A 285 -17.97 -11.31 47.69
C THR A 285 -17.87 -12.84 47.86
N PRO A 286 -18.85 -13.49 48.53
CA PRO A 286 -18.89 -14.95 48.63
C PRO A 286 -18.88 -15.66 47.27
N PHE A 287 -19.44 -15.03 46.24
CA PHE A 287 -19.40 -15.51 44.87
C PHE A 287 -17.96 -15.74 44.38
N TYR A 288 -17.08 -14.74 44.49
CA TYR A 288 -15.69 -14.88 44.06
C TYR A 288 -14.88 -15.80 44.98
N LEU A 289 -14.98 -15.63 46.29
CA LEU A 289 -14.09 -16.30 47.26
C LEU A 289 -14.47 -17.75 47.54
N VAL A 290 -15.77 -18.05 47.62
CA VAL A 290 -16.26 -19.35 48.09
C VAL A 290 -16.80 -20.19 46.93
N GLU A 291 -17.72 -19.63 46.14
CA GLU A 291 -18.38 -20.36 45.05
C GLU A 291 -17.40 -20.61 43.90
N LYS A 292 -16.80 -19.55 43.36
CA LYS A 292 -15.94 -19.63 42.17
C LYS A 292 -14.47 -19.85 42.49
N ARG A 293 -14.02 -19.44 43.69
CA ARG A 293 -12.60 -19.44 44.11
C ARG A 293 -11.69 -18.72 43.11
N TRP A 294 -12.18 -17.60 42.60
CA TRP A 294 -11.41 -16.72 41.72
C TRP A 294 -10.79 -15.62 42.55
N PHE A 295 -9.46 -15.68 42.71
CA PHE A 295 -8.72 -14.72 43.50
C PHE A 295 -8.21 -13.60 42.60
N ILE A 296 -8.36 -12.37 43.07
CA ILE A 296 -7.90 -11.16 42.41
C ILE A 296 -6.69 -10.60 43.16
N GLN A 297 -5.71 -10.12 42.41
CA GLN A 297 -4.53 -9.40 42.89
C GLN A 297 -4.45 -8.04 42.21
N CYS A 298 -4.01 -7.04 42.97
CA CYS A 298 -3.75 -5.70 42.53
C CYS A 298 -2.31 -5.32 42.88
N ASP A 299 -1.51 -5.08 41.86
CA ASP A 299 -0.16 -4.56 42.02
C ASP A 299 -0.24 -3.04 41.81
N ARG A 300 0.18 -2.28 42.83
CA ARG A 300 0.14 -0.81 42.82
C ARG A 300 1.54 -0.26 43.01
N ASP A 301 1.90 0.74 42.20
CA ASP A 301 3.08 1.55 42.46
C ASP A 301 2.81 2.62 43.53
N LEU A 302 3.58 2.57 44.63
CA LEU A 302 3.49 3.56 45.71
C LEU A 302 4.28 4.84 45.40
N SER A 303 5.32 4.76 44.58
CA SER A 303 6.19 5.93 44.30
C SER A 303 5.51 6.97 43.44
N HIS A 304 4.85 6.54 42.37
CA HIS A 304 4.22 7.44 41.42
C HIS A 304 2.72 7.60 41.67
N GLN A 305 2.18 6.98 42.74
CA GLN A 305 0.78 6.91 43.19
C GLN A 305 -0.27 6.57 42.13
N CYS A 306 0.12 6.44 40.87
CA CYS A 306 -0.77 6.58 39.74
C CYS A 306 -0.65 5.44 38.74
N ARG A 307 -0.01 4.30 39.03
CA ARG A 307 0.04 3.17 38.09
C ARG A 307 -0.11 1.84 38.79
N GLY A 308 -0.70 0.88 38.09
CA GLY A 308 -0.82 -0.48 38.60
C GLY A 308 -1.55 -1.40 37.63
N ALA A 309 -1.88 -2.60 38.11
CA ALA A 309 -2.70 -3.54 37.38
C ALA A 309 -3.53 -4.39 38.34
N ILE A 310 -4.79 -4.66 37.95
CA ILE A 310 -5.67 -5.61 38.63
C ILE A 310 -5.85 -6.84 37.74
N TYR A 311 -5.64 -8.03 38.30
CA TYR A 311 -5.72 -9.27 37.55
C TYR A 311 -6.16 -10.46 38.39
N SER A 312 -6.63 -11.50 37.70
CA SER A 312 -7.03 -12.78 38.30
C SER A 312 -5.85 -13.73 38.51
N LEU A 313 -5.91 -14.56 39.55
CA LEU A 313 -5.00 -15.67 39.82
C LEU A 313 -5.70 -17.03 39.57
N PRO A 314 -5.02 -18.02 38.94
CA PRO A 314 -3.70 -17.94 38.32
C PRO A 314 -3.68 -16.94 37.15
N PHE A 315 -2.53 -16.29 36.95
CA PHE A 315 -2.32 -15.38 35.84
C PHE A 315 -2.43 -16.12 34.51
N ALA A 316 -3.27 -15.60 33.62
CA ALA A 316 -3.70 -16.31 32.41
C ALA A 316 -2.89 -15.96 31.16
N PHE A 317 -2.18 -14.84 31.20
CA PHE A 317 -1.56 -14.25 30.03
C PHE A 317 -0.08 -14.63 29.96
N SER A 318 0.42 -14.69 28.74
CA SER A 318 1.82 -14.97 28.44
C SER A 318 2.72 -13.78 28.81
N THR A 319 2.17 -12.58 28.70
CA THR A 319 2.87 -11.31 28.93
C THR A 319 2.43 -10.69 30.25
N PHE A 320 3.40 -10.40 31.11
CA PHE A 320 3.20 -9.70 32.38
C PHE A 320 3.96 -8.38 32.37
N TYR A 321 3.29 -7.30 32.78
CA TYR A 321 3.90 -5.98 32.84
C TYR A 321 4.17 -5.62 34.29
N ILE A 322 5.40 -5.22 34.58
CA ILE A 322 5.78 -4.70 35.87
C ILE A 322 5.87 -3.18 35.75
N ASN A 323 4.92 -2.53 36.42
CA ASN A 323 4.77 -1.08 36.49
C ASN A 323 4.98 -0.56 37.92
N SER A 324 5.65 -1.32 38.79
CA SER A 324 5.89 -0.90 40.17
C SER A 324 7.33 -1.17 40.57
N LEU A 325 7.84 -0.35 41.49
CA LEU A 325 9.17 -0.53 42.07
C LEU A 325 9.26 -1.82 42.89
N THR A 326 8.15 -2.19 43.55
CA THR A 326 8.04 -3.40 44.39
C THR A 326 6.70 -4.09 44.20
N LEU A 327 6.70 -5.42 44.25
CA LEU A 327 5.50 -6.27 44.19
C LEU A 327 5.01 -6.68 45.60
N ASP A 328 5.75 -6.30 46.64
CA ASP A 328 5.42 -6.58 48.04
C ASP A 328 4.23 -5.76 48.55
N THR A 329 3.84 -4.71 47.83
CA THR A 329 2.70 -3.83 48.12
C THR A 329 1.40 -4.33 47.50
N SER A 330 1.40 -5.53 46.92
CA SER A 330 0.24 -6.11 46.24
C SER A 330 -0.91 -6.40 47.21
N ILE A 331 -2.11 -5.95 46.86
CA ILE A 331 -3.34 -6.25 47.59
C ILE A 331 -3.97 -7.47 46.93
N SER A 332 -4.20 -8.54 47.69
CA SER A 332 -4.81 -9.76 47.18
C SER A 332 -6.02 -10.17 48.00
N THR A 333 -7.00 -10.73 47.31
CA THR A 333 -8.14 -11.43 47.91
C THR A 333 -7.81 -12.88 48.31
N LEU A 334 -6.61 -13.36 47.97
CA LEU A 334 -6.13 -14.68 48.37
C LEU A 334 -5.86 -14.70 49.89
N PRO A 335 -6.39 -15.68 50.64
CA PRO A 335 -6.12 -15.81 52.08
C PRO A 335 -4.61 -15.94 52.38
N LEU A 336 -4.14 -15.21 53.40
CA LEU A 336 -2.73 -15.16 53.81
C LEU A 336 -2.17 -16.53 54.25
N ASP A 337 -3.01 -17.45 54.72
CA ASP A 337 -2.59 -18.73 55.31
C ASP A 337 -2.13 -19.79 54.29
N ASN A 338 -2.34 -19.56 52.99
CA ASN A 338 -1.87 -20.46 51.93
C ASN A 338 -0.40 -20.17 51.61
N GLY A 339 0.51 -20.92 52.26
CA GLY A 339 1.96 -20.73 52.24
C GLY A 339 2.62 -20.52 50.87
N THR A 340 3.89 -20.07 50.90
CA THR A 340 4.72 -19.64 49.76
C THR A 340 4.76 -20.63 48.58
N LYS A 341 4.61 -21.94 48.81
CA LYS A 341 4.66 -22.98 47.77
C LYS A 341 3.52 -22.87 46.74
N THR A 342 2.32 -22.45 47.13
CA THR A 342 1.18 -22.33 46.19
C THR A 342 1.31 -21.15 45.23
N ARG A 343 2.01 -20.08 45.60
CA ARG A 343 2.12 -18.85 44.78
C ARG A 343 2.88 -19.06 43.47
N ASN A 344 3.84 -19.97 43.47
CA ASN A 344 4.69 -20.27 42.30
C ASN A 344 3.89 -20.78 41.09
N HIS A 345 2.80 -21.50 41.31
CA HIS A 345 1.98 -22.01 40.21
C HIS A 345 1.15 -20.92 39.52
N PHE A 346 0.87 -19.80 40.19
CA PHE A 346 0.01 -18.75 39.65
C PHE A 346 0.65 -17.99 38.48
N TYR A 347 1.97 -17.99 38.36
CA TYR A 347 2.71 -17.27 37.32
C TYR A 347 3.35 -18.20 36.27
N SER A 348 3.02 -19.49 36.31
CA SER A 348 3.59 -20.52 35.43
C SER A 348 3.34 -20.30 33.92
N LYS A 349 2.34 -19.50 33.56
CA LYS A 349 2.01 -19.17 32.16
C LYS A 349 2.78 -17.97 31.61
N ILE A 350 3.48 -17.21 32.46
CA ILE A 350 4.26 -16.06 32.00
C ILE A 350 5.50 -16.56 31.28
N ASN A 351 5.64 -16.17 30.03
CA ASN A 351 6.84 -16.38 29.23
C ASN A 351 7.47 -15.06 28.76
N THR A 352 6.73 -13.96 28.79
CA THR A 352 7.18 -12.62 28.43
C THR A 352 7.04 -11.70 29.62
N LEU A 353 8.13 -11.07 30.02
CA LEU A 353 8.14 -10.04 31.04
C LEU A 353 8.43 -8.68 30.41
N VAL A 354 7.63 -7.66 30.76
CA VAL A 354 7.82 -6.29 30.30
C VAL A 354 8.07 -5.40 31.51
N LEU A 355 9.27 -4.80 31.59
CA LEU A 355 9.65 -3.91 32.68
C LEU A 355 9.50 -2.46 32.21
N ASN A 356 8.46 -1.79 32.70
CA ASN A 356 8.21 -0.38 32.40
C ASN A 356 8.94 0.55 33.36
N GLU A 357 9.19 0.10 34.58
CA GLU A 357 9.81 0.88 35.65
C GLU A 357 10.96 0.10 36.30
N ASN A 358 11.83 0.82 37.03
CA ASN A 358 13.00 0.26 37.69
C ASN A 358 12.57 -0.62 38.89
N CYS A 359 12.40 -1.92 38.69
CA CYS A 359 12.05 -2.82 39.78
C CYS A 359 13.33 -3.29 40.51
N GLU A 360 13.50 -2.90 41.78
CA GLU A 360 14.72 -3.18 42.55
C GLU A 360 14.90 -4.67 42.88
N VAL A 361 13.80 -5.34 43.24
CA VAL A 361 13.81 -6.75 43.67
C VAL A 361 12.71 -7.51 42.94
N PRO A 362 13.05 -8.60 42.25
CA PRO A 362 12.06 -9.45 41.61
C PRO A 362 11.21 -10.18 42.65
N TYR A 363 9.91 -10.28 42.40
CA TYR A 363 8.99 -10.97 43.29
C TYR A 363 9.35 -12.46 43.40
N ASN A 364 9.44 -12.98 44.63
CA ASN A 364 9.78 -14.38 44.88
C ASN A 364 8.82 -15.37 44.17
N GLY A 365 7.57 -14.98 43.92
CA GLY A 365 6.62 -15.80 43.17
C GLY A 365 6.91 -15.93 41.66
N LEU A 366 7.76 -15.05 41.10
CA LEU A 366 8.22 -15.14 39.70
C LEU A 366 9.44 -16.06 39.55
N MET A 367 10.09 -16.48 40.64
CA MET A 367 11.32 -17.31 40.63
C MET A 367 11.23 -18.63 39.85
N PRO A 368 10.07 -19.30 39.68
CA PRO A 368 9.94 -20.49 38.85
C PRO A 368 9.41 -20.23 37.44
N SER A 369 9.24 -18.98 37.03
CA SER A 369 8.65 -18.69 35.72
C SER A 369 9.64 -18.93 34.57
N ASN A 370 9.19 -19.63 33.53
CA ASN A 370 9.93 -19.85 32.29
C ASN A 370 9.92 -18.57 31.44
N ILE A 371 10.50 -17.47 31.95
CA ILE A 371 10.59 -16.21 31.22
C ILE A 371 11.59 -16.41 30.08
N VAL A 372 11.04 -16.57 28.88
CA VAL A 372 11.80 -16.75 27.64
C VAL A 372 12.09 -15.40 26.98
N HIS A 373 11.20 -14.42 27.18
CA HIS A 373 11.25 -13.11 26.53
C HIS A 373 11.26 -11.99 27.58
N LEU A 374 12.17 -11.03 27.45
CA LEU A 374 12.26 -9.87 28.33
C LEU A 374 12.23 -8.59 27.50
N THR A 375 11.31 -7.68 27.80
CA THR A 375 11.26 -6.34 27.21
C THR A 375 11.58 -5.30 28.27
N LEU A 376 12.57 -4.45 28.00
CA LEU A 376 13.09 -3.46 28.93
C LEU A 376 12.81 -2.05 28.41
N ASN A 377 11.98 -1.34 29.16
CA ASN A 377 11.74 0.10 28.99
C ASN A 377 12.41 0.93 30.10
N SER A 378 12.99 0.27 31.10
CA SER A 378 13.66 0.86 32.27
C SER A 378 14.99 0.16 32.56
N THR A 379 15.70 0.55 33.63
CA THR A 379 16.89 -0.18 34.10
C THR A 379 16.51 -1.51 34.73
N LEU A 380 17.45 -2.45 34.70
CA LEU A 380 17.32 -3.76 35.29
C LEU A 380 18.24 -3.85 36.51
N SER A 381 17.67 -3.93 37.71
CA SER A 381 18.45 -4.18 38.93
C SER A 381 19.20 -5.51 38.84
N SER A 382 20.40 -5.56 39.44
CA SER A 382 21.24 -6.77 39.46
C SER A 382 20.57 -7.98 40.10
N ASN A 383 19.53 -7.78 40.92
CA ASN A 383 18.78 -8.86 41.54
C ASN A 383 18.00 -9.70 40.51
N TRP A 384 17.73 -9.16 39.33
CA TRP A 384 17.05 -9.88 38.24
C TRP A 384 17.95 -10.88 37.51
N PHE A 385 19.26 -10.78 37.66
CA PHE A 385 20.20 -11.59 36.87
C PHE A 385 20.07 -13.09 37.13
N TYR A 386 19.59 -13.49 38.30
CA TYR A 386 19.31 -14.90 38.63
C TYR A 386 18.17 -15.52 37.80
N PHE A 387 17.33 -14.70 37.16
CA PHE A 387 16.18 -15.15 36.35
C PHE A 387 16.54 -15.32 34.87
N LEU A 388 17.70 -14.80 34.46
CA LEU A 388 18.12 -14.72 33.06
C LEU A 388 18.66 -16.01 32.43
N PRO A 389 19.03 -17.10 33.15
CA PRO A 389 19.57 -18.29 32.48
C PRO A 389 18.62 -18.92 31.44
N VAL A 390 17.31 -18.72 31.57
CA VAL A 390 16.30 -19.25 30.63
C VAL A 390 15.96 -18.25 29.51
N LEU A 391 16.41 -17.00 29.63
CA LEU A 391 16.12 -15.94 28.69
C LEU A 391 16.67 -16.29 27.29
N ARG A 392 15.80 -16.23 26.28
CA ARG A 392 16.17 -16.45 24.88
C ARG A 392 16.10 -15.19 24.04
N ASP A 393 15.15 -14.31 24.34
CA ASP A 393 14.93 -13.11 23.55
C ASP A 393 14.89 -11.87 24.44
N LEU A 394 15.72 -10.88 24.12
CA LEU A 394 15.80 -9.60 24.81
C LEU A 394 15.38 -8.48 23.87
N HIS A 395 14.45 -7.64 24.31
CA HIS A 395 14.05 -6.43 23.62
C HIS A 395 14.38 -5.21 24.49
N VAL A 396 15.33 -4.39 24.06
CA VAL A 396 15.74 -3.16 24.74
C VAL A 396 15.18 -1.97 23.96
N THR A 397 14.21 -1.27 24.53
CA THR A 397 13.59 -0.13 23.83
C THR A 397 14.47 1.12 23.93
N HIS A 398 14.25 2.06 23.02
CA HIS A 398 15.00 3.32 22.94
C HIS A 398 14.92 4.17 24.22
N ASN A 399 13.85 4.03 25.00
CA ASN A 399 13.64 4.76 26.26
C ASN A 399 14.32 4.10 27.46
N SER A 400 14.94 2.92 27.29
CA SER A 400 15.62 2.25 28.39
C SER A 400 16.79 3.11 28.91
N SER A 401 16.78 3.37 30.21
CA SER A 401 17.87 4.03 30.94
C SER A 401 19.03 3.07 31.24
N MET A 402 19.03 1.88 30.65
CA MET A 402 20.05 0.86 30.86
C MET A 402 21.44 1.41 30.55
N THR A 403 22.37 1.17 31.47
CA THR A 403 23.78 1.54 31.34
C THR A 403 24.60 0.43 30.67
N LYS A 404 25.75 0.79 30.12
CA LYS A 404 26.74 -0.12 29.54
C LYS A 404 27.10 -1.28 30.49
N THR A 405 27.32 -0.97 31.77
CA THR A 405 27.71 -1.96 32.79
C THR A 405 26.58 -2.94 33.12
N GLU A 406 25.34 -2.46 33.21
CA GLU A 406 24.15 -3.30 33.41
C GLU A 406 23.92 -4.21 32.21
N PHE A 407 24.06 -3.68 30.99
CA PHE A 407 23.92 -4.47 29.77
C PHE A 407 24.99 -5.57 29.67
N GLY A 408 26.25 -5.25 29.97
CA GLY A 408 27.34 -6.22 30.00
C GLY A 408 27.10 -7.35 31.01
N ARG A 409 26.58 -7.02 32.21
CA ARG A 409 26.19 -8.03 33.21
C ARG A 409 24.98 -8.84 32.75
N LEU A 410 23.97 -8.22 32.14
CA LEU A 410 22.81 -8.93 31.61
C LEU A 410 23.24 -10.03 30.64
N LEU A 411 24.12 -9.71 29.67
CA LEU A 411 24.68 -10.67 28.72
C LEU A 411 25.51 -11.78 29.40
N GLU A 412 26.12 -11.47 30.54
CA GLU A 412 26.87 -12.45 31.32
C GLU A 412 25.98 -13.52 31.96
N TYR A 413 24.80 -13.14 32.44
CA TYR A 413 23.88 -14.08 33.08
C TYR A 413 22.87 -14.70 32.09
N ALA A 414 22.59 -14.05 30.96
CA ALA A 414 21.69 -14.54 29.92
C ALA A 414 22.36 -15.51 28.94
N LEU A 415 22.92 -16.62 29.44
CA LEU A 415 23.72 -17.57 28.64
C LEU A 415 22.96 -18.22 27.47
N ASN A 416 21.63 -18.23 27.51
CA ASN A 416 20.78 -18.79 26.47
C ASN A 416 20.18 -17.73 25.53
N LEU A 417 20.63 -16.48 25.61
CA LEU A 417 20.15 -15.39 24.76
C LEU A 417 20.51 -15.66 23.29
N ARG A 418 19.49 -15.78 22.44
CA ARG A 418 19.61 -16.07 21.00
C ARG A 418 19.11 -14.94 20.12
N SER A 419 18.18 -14.11 20.60
CA SER A 419 17.68 -12.95 19.87
C SER A 419 17.83 -11.68 20.70
N LEU A 420 18.29 -10.62 20.04
CA LEU A 420 18.34 -9.27 20.58
C LEU A 420 17.61 -8.31 19.63
N THR A 421 16.61 -7.61 20.13
CA THR A 421 16.00 -6.46 19.48
C THR A 421 16.40 -5.21 20.23
N ILE A 422 17.04 -4.25 19.58
CA ILE A 422 17.52 -3.03 20.24
C ILE A 422 17.55 -1.85 19.26
N ALA A 423 17.31 -0.65 19.77
CA ALA A 423 17.46 0.55 18.96
C ALA A 423 18.92 0.78 18.53
N SER A 424 19.16 1.12 17.26
CA SER A 424 20.53 1.24 16.73
C SER A 424 21.40 2.25 17.50
N ASN A 425 20.83 3.41 17.84
CA ASN A 425 21.48 4.42 18.69
C ASN A 425 21.77 3.90 20.11
N LYS A 426 20.83 3.14 20.70
CA LYS A 426 21.00 2.57 22.04
C LYS A 426 22.05 1.47 22.04
N LEU A 427 22.13 0.65 20.99
CA LEU A 427 23.20 -0.33 20.84
C LEU A 427 24.57 0.35 20.72
N LYS A 428 24.68 1.44 19.93
CA LYS A 428 25.90 2.26 19.85
C LYS A 428 26.28 2.81 21.23
N GLU A 429 25.32 3.35 21.98
CA GLU A 429 25.55 3.83 23.35
C GLU A 429 26.04 2.72 24.29
N LEU A 430 25.35 1.58 24.34
CA LEU A 430 25.66 0.46 25.22
C LEU A 430 26.97 -0.25 24.88
N THR A 431 27.42 -0.17 23.63
CA THR A 431 28.70 -0.75 23.16
C THR A 431 29.83 0.27 23.10
N ASP A 432 29.59 1.52 23.54
CA ASP A 432 30.56 2.61 23.48
C ASP A 432 31.07 2.86 22.06
N ASN A 433 30.13 3.08 21.14
CA ASN A 433 30.36 3.12 19.69
C ASN A 433 31.10 1.88 19.17
N TYR A 434 30.70 0.69 19.64
CA TYR A 434 31.31 -0.60 19.31
C TYR A 434 32.77 -0.77 19.74
N THR A 435 33.29 0.08 20.63
CA THR A 435 34.66 -0.02 21.14
C THR A 435 34.77 -0.97 22.33
N ASP A 436 33.67 -1.33 22.99
CA ASP A 436 33.68 -2.33 24.06
C ASP A 436 33.79 -3.75 23.51
N GLU A 437 35.02 -4.27 23.46
CA GLU A 437 35.30 -5.64 22.99
C GLU A 437 34.57 -6.72 23.81
N ALA A 438 34.40 -6.53 25.12
CA ALA A 438 33.79 -7.55 25.97
C ALA A 438 32.30 -7.73 25.65
N ILE A 439 31.57 -6.63 25.47
CA ILE A 439 30.16 -6.66 25.07
C ILE A 439 30.05 -7.16 23.62
N CYS A 440 30.84 -6.62 22.70
CA CYS A 440 30.79 -7.01 21.29
C CYS A 440 31.08 -8.50 21.07
N ASN A 441 32.07 -9.07 21.77
CA ASN A 441 32.39 -10.49 21.70
C ASN A 441 31.25 -11.35 22.26
N ARG A 442 30.69 -11.00 23.42
CA ARG A 442 29.53 -11.73 23.97
C ARG A 442 28.31 -11.69 23.06
N LEU A 443 28.00 -10.53 22.47
CA LEU A 443 26.92 -10.40 21.49
C LEU A 443 27.17 -11.30 20.28
N SER A 444 28.40 -11.32 19.77
CA SER A 444 28.80 -12.17 18.62
C SER A 444 28.71 -13.67 18.94
N ASP A 445 29.04 -14.06 20.17
CA ASP A 445 29.09 -15.46 20.58
C ASP A 445 27.71 -16.03 20.93
N GLN A 446 26.85 -15.22 21.56
CA GLN A 446 25.56 -15.68 22.09
C GLN A 446 24.41 -15.51 21.09
N ILE A 447 24.33 -14.36 20.43
CA ILE A 447 23.16 -13.98 19.64
C ILE A 447 23.21 -14.58 18.25
N ILE A 448 22.10 -15.17 17.81
CA ILE A 448 21.90 -15.70 16.47
C ILE A 448 21.20 -14.65 15.58
N SER A 449 20.27 -13.89 16.18
CA SER A 449 19.43 -12.91 15.50
C SER A 449 19.53 -11.54 16.18
N LEU A 450 20.04 -10.54 15.47
CA LEU A 450 20.05 -9.15 15.90
C LEU A 450 19.07 -8.34 15.05
N THR A 451 18.08 -7.74 15.70
CA THR A 451 17.09 -6.87 15.06
C THR A 451 17.32 -5.43 15.53
N LEU A 452 17.65 -4.54 14.59
CA LEU A 452 17.78 -3.12 14.90
C LEU A 452 16.44 -2.41 14.71
N ASP A 453 15.87 -1.91 15.81
CA ASP A 453 14.66 -1.09 15.80
C ASP A 453 15.04 0.37 15.54
N ASP A 454 14.38 1.06 14.63
CA ASP A 454 14.62 2.48 14.40
C ASP A 454 13.29 3.23 14.55
N PRO A 455 13.07 3.90 15.70
CA PRO A 455 11.79 4.52 16.00
C PRO A 455 11.48 5.70 15.05
N ASN A 456 12.46 6.24 14.32
CA ASN A 456 12.28 7.39 13.44
C ASN A 456 12.08 7.01 11.98
N SER A 457 12.47 5.80 11.57
CA SER A 457 12.20 5.34 10.21
C SER A 457 10.90 4.55 10.20
N ASN A 458 9.86 5.12 9.58
CA ASN A 458 8.66 4.39 9.19
C ASN A 458 8.96 3.26 8.15
N LEU A 459 10.23 2.97 7.87
CA LEU A 459 10.72 2.15 6.79
C LEU A 459 12.02 1.45 7.23
N TYR A 460 11.90 0.13 7.41
CA TYR A 460 12.95 -0.90 7.53
C TYR A 460 13.52 -1.19 8.93
N THR A 461 13.01 -2.25 9.56
CA THR A 461 13.77 -3.03 10.55
C THR A 461 14.84 -3.84 9.81
N VAL A 462 16.11 -3.73 10.20
CA VAL A 462 17.19 -4.54 9.60
C VAL A 462 17.51 -5.69 10.53
N SER A 463 17.26 -6.92 10.06
CA SER A 463 17.63 -8.15 10.78
C SER A 463 18.96 -8.67 10.26
N TYR A 464 19.94 -8.83 11.14
CA TYR A 464 21.22 -9.45 10.84
C TYR A 464 21.25 -10.88 11.40
N MET A 465 21.66 -11.84 10.56
CA MET A 465 22.06 -13.17 11.06
C MET A 465 23.54 -13.10 11.44
N ALA A 466 23.84 -13.28 12.73
CA ALA A 466 25.18 -13.09 13.27
C ALA A 466 26.17 -14.21 12.94
N LYS A 467 25.77 -15.24 12.17
CA LYS A 467 26.57 -16.46 11.97
C LYS A 467 27.72 -16.32 10.95
N SER A 468 28.22 -15.11 10.70
CA SER A 468 29.51 -14.91 10.04
C SER A 468 30.56 -14.74 11.14
N ASN A 469 31.67 -15.48 11.08
CA ASN A 469 32.80 -15.38 12.04
C ASN A 469 33.56 -14.04 11.95
N LEU A 470 32.88 -12.95 11.57
CA LEU A 470 33.43 -11.62 11.45
C LEU A 470 33.15 -10.85 12.75
N PRO A 471 34.17 -10.22 13.37
CA PRO A 471 33.96 -9.34 14.51
C PRO A 471 32.86 -8.32 14.21
N LEU A 472 31.96 -8.05 15.16
CA LEU A 472 30.90 -7.03 15.01
C LEU A 472 31.48 -5.68 14.58
N SER A 473 32.68 -5.33 15.08
CA SER A 473 33.42 -4.13 14.68
C SER A 473 33.77 -4.09 13.18
N ASN A 474 33.99 -5.23 12.53
CA ASN A 474 34.25 -5.33 11.09
C ASN A 474 32.96 -5.27 10.25
N ILE A 475 31.85 -5.79 10.78
CA ILE A 475 30.52 -5.67 10.14
C ILE A 475 30.10 -4.20 10.11
N PHE A 476 30.37 -3.44 11.18
CA PHE A 476 30.07 -2.00 11.24
C PHE A 476 31.16 -1.11 10.63
N ASN A 477 32.42 -1.54 10.51
CA ASN A 477 33.40 -0.83 9.68
C ASN A 477 33.06 -0.89 8.17
N MET A 478 32.10 -1.73 7.74
CA MET A 478 31.48 -1.59 6.42
C MET A 478 30.55 -0.36 6.30
N GLU A 479 30.29 0.41 7.37
CA GLU A 479 29.70 1.75 7.26
C GLU A 479 30.71 2.76 6.64
N GLN A 480 32.03 2.52 6.69
CA GLN A 480 32.99 3.25 5.82
C GLN A 480 32.89 2.82 4.34
N GLN A 481 32.11 1.79 4.02
CA GLN A 481 31.71 1.44 2.66
C GLN A 481 30.55 2.32 2.14
N GLN A 482 30.21 3.41 2.83
CA GLN A 482 29.29 4.45 2.33
C GLN A 482 29.84 5.20 1.10
N GLN A 483 31.13 5.05 0.78
CA GLN A 483 31.69 5.40 -0.54
C GLN A 483 31.25 4.43 -1.66
N ARG A 484 30.91 3.16 -1.38
CA ARG A 484 30.31 2.24 -2.37
C ARG A 484 28.80 2.43 -2.52
N THR A 485 28.10 2.88 -1.47
CA THR A 485 26.66 3.21 -1.60
C THR A 485 26.46 4.41 -2.51
N GLY A 486 27.35 5.42 -2.49
CA GLY A 486 27.29 6.54 -3.44
C GLY A 486 27.31 6.10 -4.91
N CYS A 487 28.11 5.08 -5.23
CA CYS A 487 28.17 4.49 -6.58
C CYS A 487 26.89 3.71 -6.93
N GLN A 488 26.28 3.02 -5.96
CA GLN A 488 24.98 2.36 -6.15
C GLN A 488 23.82 3.35 -6.34
N TRP A 489 23.80 4.46 -5.60
CA TRP A 489 22.81 5.52 -5.77
C TRP A 489 22.92 6.17 -7.14
N LEU A 490 24.15 6.44 -7.61
CA LEU A 490 24.39 7.00 -8.93
C LEU A 490 23.96 6.03 -10.05
N HIS A 491 24.26 4.74 -9.91
CA HIS A 491 23.80 3.72 -10.87
C HIS A 491 22.27 3.59 -10.91
N ARG A 492 21.60 3.68 -9.74
CA ARG A 492 20.13 3.67 -9.67
C ARG A 492 19.53 4.92 -10.32
N LEU A 493 20.12 6.10 -10.12
CA LEU A 493 19.66 7.33 -10.75
C LEU A 493 19.80 7.27 -12.28
N ILE A 494 20.92 6.77 -12.82
CA ILE A 494 21.11 6.61 -14.27
C ILE A 494 20.08 5.64 -14.86
N ASN A 495 19.83 4.51 -14.19
CA ASN A 495 18.81 3.56 -14.65
C ASN A 495 17.40 4.15 -14.62
N ILE A 496 17.07 4.94 -13.59
CA ILE A 496 15.80 5.64 -13.50
C ILE A 496 15.68 6.65 -14.65
N ASP A 497 16.75 7.37 -14.97
CA ASP A 497 16.72 8.39 -16.03
C ASP A 497 16.48 7.78 -17.41
N ILE A 498 17.19 6.69 -17.75
CA ILE A 498 16.93 5.90 -18.97
C ILE A 498 15.47 5.43 -19.03
N CYS A 499 14.96 4.89 -17.92
CA CYS A 499 13.57 4.42 -17.87
C CYS A 499 12.58 5.56 -18.10
N VAL A 500 12.82 6.73 -17.50
CA VAL A 500 11.94 7.89 -17.64
C VAL A 500 12.00 8.47 -19.05
N ASP A 501 13.14 8.43 -19.73
CA ASP A 501 13.24 8.87 -21.13
C ASP A 501 12.47 7.97 -22.08
N TRP A 502 12.63 6.66 -21.95
CA TRP A 502 11.84 5.72 -22.73
C TRP A 502 10.36 5.78 -22.39
N TRP A 503 10.02 5.99 -21.12
CA TRP A 503 8.64 6.20 -20.72
C TRP A 503 8.07 7.48 -21.30
N PHE A 504 8.85 8.56 -21.34
CA PHE A 504 8.47 9.82 -22.01
C PHE A 504 8.21 9.60 -23.50
N PHE A 505 9.06 8.85 -24.21
CA PHE A 505 8.82 8.49 -25.61
C PHE A 505 7.55 7.64 -25.80
N VAL A 506 7.44 6.54 -25.07
CA VAL A 506 6.30 5.60 -25.18
C VAL A 506 5.02 6.35 -24.87
N TYR A 507 5.00 7.13 -23.79
CA TYR A 507 3.84 7.89 -23.40
C TYR A 507 3.38 8.83 -24.51
N ASN A 508 4.28 9.67 -25.03
CA ASN A 508 3.96 10.59 -26.13
C ASN A 508 3.54 9.86 -27.41
N GLY A 509 4.06 8.65 -27.67
CA GLY A 509 3.65 7.81 -28.79
C GLY A 509 2.30 7.10 -28.61
N THR A 510 1.88 6.85 -27.36
CA THR A 510 0.60 6.21 -27.04
C THR A 510 -0.58 7.18 -26.99
N ILE A 511 -0.33 8.49 -27.00
CA ILE A 511 -1.39 9.51 -26.99
C ILE A 511 -2.26 9.34 -28.23
N LYS A 512 -3.48 8.84 -28.03
CA LYS A 512 -4.48 8.77 -29.08
C LYS A 512 -4.96 10.17 -29.46
N ARG A 513 -5.54 10.29 -30.65
CA ARG A 513 -6.22 11.51 -31.07
C ARG A 513 -7.45 11.73 -30.19
N GLY A 514 -7.64 12.96 -29.75
CA GLY A 514 -8.86 13.46 -29.12
C GLY A 514 -9.31 14.75 -29.78
N LEU A 515 -10.43 15.30 -29.31
CA LEU A 515 -11.12 16.46 -29.87
C LEU A 515 -10.28 17.73 -29.87
N VAL A 516 -9.44 17.93 -28.85
CA VAL A 516 -8.61 19.13 -28.71
C VAL A 516 -7.13 18.79 -28.68
N PHE A 517 -6.76 17.64 -28.11
CA PHE A 517 -5.38 17.19 -28.04
C PHE A 517 -5.20 15.93 -28.86
N GLY A 518 -4.20 15.92 -29.73
CA GLY A 518 -3.72 14.72 -30.40
C GLY A 518 -2.29 14.36 -30.00
N PRO A 519 -1.73 13.31 -30.61
CA PRO A 519 -0.31 13.02 -30.49
C PRO A 519 0.53 14.21 -30.98
N PRO A 520 1.77 14.37 -30.47
CA PRO A 520 2.71 15.34 -31.02
C PRO A 520 2.92 15.11 -32.52
N ARG A 521 3.36 16.15 -33.25
CA ARG A 521 3.71 16.00 -34.66
C ARG A 521 4.72 14.87 -34.83
N GLN A 522 4.61 14.11 -35.92
CA GLN A 522 5.45 12.95 -36.18
C GLN A 522 6.95 13.30 -36.10
N ASN A 523 7.34 14.48 -36.57
CA ASN A 523 8.73 14.97 -36.49
C ASN A 523 9.21 15.15 -35.05
N THR A 524 8.34 15.62 -34.14
CA THR A 524 8.64 15.74 -32.72
C THR A 524 8.80 14.37 -32.08
N LEU A 525 7.93 13.40 -32.41
CA LEU A 525 8.06 12.02 -31.92
C LEU A 525 9.35 11.36 -32.42
N TRP A 526 9.74 11.57 -33.68
CA TRP A 526 11.02 11.11 -34.21
C TRP A 526 12.22 11.76 -33.50
N ALA A 527 12.15 13.07 -33.24
CA ALA A 527 13.19 13.76 -32.49
C ALA A 527 13.34 13.19 -31.07
N ILE A 528 12.24 13.01 -30.34
CA ILE A 528 12.26 12.37 -29.00
C ILE A 528 12.89 10.99 -29.09
N ARG A 529 12.48 10.15 -30.05
CA ARG A 529 13.03 8.81 -30.23
C ARG A 529 14.54 8.83 -30.46
N ILE A 530 15.03 9.72 -31.33
CA ILE A 530 16.46 9.86 -31.63
C ILE A 530 17.22 10.26 -30.36
N PHE A 531 16.71 11.24 -29.61
CA PHE A 531 17.36 11.67 -28.38
C PHE A 531 17.31 10.62 -27.26
N CYS A 532 16.27 9.79 -27.15
CA CYS A 532 16.24 8.65 -26.21
C CYS A 532 17.29 7.58 -26.56
N ILE A 533 17.54 7.34 -27.86
CA ILE A 533 18.61 6.44 -28.30
C ILE A 533 19.98 7.02 -27.94
N ILE A 534 20.20 8.32 -28.22
CA ILE A 534 21.43 9.03 -27.86
C ILE A 534 21.63 8.96 -26.34
N ALA A 535 20.60 9.26 -25.55
CA ALA A 535 20.57 9.20 -24.09
C ALA A 535 20.97 7.84 -23.54
N THR A 536 20.42 6.77 -24.12
CA THR A 536 20.79 5.40 -23.73
C THR A 536 22.28 5.14 -23.98
N CYS A 537 22.82 5.59 -25.12
CA CYS A 537 24.23 5.44 -25.46
C CYS A 537 25.14 6.26 -24.53
N THR A 538 24.81 7.52 -24.24
CA THR A 538 25.58 8.40 -23.35
C THR A 538 25.54 7.91 -21.91
N SER A 539 24.38 7.46 -21.43
CA SER A 539 24.22 6.82 -20.12
C SER A 539 25.08 5.55 -19.98
N ILE A 540 25.15 4.69 -21.01
CA ILE A 540 26.03 3.51 -21.00
C ILE A 540 27.51 3.94 -20.91
N LEU A 541 27.92 4.98 -21.63
CA LEU A 541 29.29 5.52 -21.53
C LEU A 541 29.58 6.08 -20.13
N GLU A 542 28.62 6.76 -19.51
CA GLU A 542 28.75 7.24 -18.13
C GLU A 542 28.88 6.07 -17.13
N ILE A 543 28.10 4.99 -17.29
CA ILE A 543 28.22 3.78 -16.47
C ILE A 543 29.59 3.13 -16.64
N ILE A 544 30.05 2.91 -17.88
CA ILE A 544 31.37 2.32 -18.16
C ILE A 544 32.48 3.15 -17.50
N GLN A 545 32.34 4.47 -17.56
CA GLN A 545 33.30 5.38 -16.97
C GLN A 545 33.25 5.33 -15.43
N ILE A 546 32.07 5.37 -14.80
CA ILE A 546 31.93 5.24 -13.34
C ILE A 546 32.55 3.93 -12.87
N ILE A 547 32.30 2.82 -13.57
CA ILE A 547 32.90 1.52 -13.27
C ILE A 547 34.43 1.62 -13.37
N ARG A 548 34.95 2.19 -14.45
CA ARG A 548 36.40 2.34 -14.65
C ARG A 548 37.04 3.20 -13.56
N ASP A 549 36.48 4.37 -13.27
CA ASP A 549 36.99 5.31 -12.28
C ASP A 549 36.94 4.70 -10.86
N THR A 550 35.86 3.96 -10.55
CA THR A 550 35.72 3.21 -9.28
C THR A 550 36.72 2.07 -9.17
N CYS A 551 36.95 1.29 -10.24
CA CYS A 551 37.90 0.19 -10.23
C CYS A 551 39.35 0.65 -10.16
N GLN A 552 39.67 1.83 -10.70
CA GLN A 552 41.05 2.31 -10.78
C GLN A 552 41.45 3.25 -9.64
N ASN A 553 40.52 3.64 -8.75
CA ASN A 553 40.74 4.63 -7.67
C ASN A 553 41.44 5.91 -8.18
N ARG A 554 41.18 6.32 -9.42
CA ARG A 554 41.80 7.50 -10.02
C ARG A 554 40.85 8.70 -9.90
N PRO A 555 41.37 9.90 -9.59
CA PRO A 555 40.58 11.12 -9.66
C PRO A 555 40.06 11.32 -11.09
N THR A 556 38.90 11.99 -11.20
CA THR A 556 38.12 12.14 -12.44
C THR A 556 39.00 12.40 -13.67
N SER A 557 39.01 11.43 -14.58
CA SER A 557 39.78 11.51 -15.82
C SER A 557 39.21 12.61 -16.74
N LEU A 558 40.04 13.16 -17.64
CA LEU A 558 39.59 14.09 -18.69
C LEU A 558 38.42 13.49 -19.49
N PHE A 559 38.49 12.18 -19.75
CA PHE A 559 37.42 11.43 -20.41
C PHE A 559 36.08 11.59 -19.69
N GLY A 560 36.11 11.62 -18.34
CA GLY A 560 34.92 11.84 -17.53
C GLY A 560 34.29 13.22 -17.60
N GLN A 561 35.09 14.24 -17.88
CA GLN A 561 34.57 15.59 -18.11
C GLN A 561 33.93 15.69 -19.50
N ILE A 562 34.47 14.96 -20.48
CA ILE A 562 33.94 14.92 -21.85
C ILE A 562 32.60 14.18 -21.89
N THR A 563 32.51 12.99 -21.30
CA THR A 563 31.26 12.19 -21.22
C THR A 563 30.15 12.93 -20.50
N ASN A 564 30.43 13.56 -19.34
CA ASN A 564 29.45 14.38 -18.63
C ASN A 564 28.99 15.58 -19.49
N GLY A 565 29.93 16.22 -20.22
CA GLY A 565 29.58 17.26 -21.18
C GLY A 565 28.68 16.77 -22.32
N LEU A 566 28.97 15.60 -22.89
CA LEU A 566 28.17 15.00 -23.95
C LEU A 566 26.75 14.65 -23.48
N THR A 567 26.64 14.02 -22.32
CA THR A 567 25.37 13.65 -21.68
C THR A 567 24.49 14.89 -21.46
N LEU A 568 25.06 15.97 -20.91
CA LEU A 568 24.31 17.22 -20.72
C LEU A 568 23.80 17.82 -22.05
N TRP A 569 24.68 17.99 -23.04
CA TRP A 569 24.37 18.77 -24.24
C TRP A 569 23.63 17.99 -25.33
N PHE A 570 23.78 16.67 -25.39
CA PHE A 570 23.16 15.83 -26.42
C PHE A 570 21.97 15.01 -25.92
N GLU A 571 21.81 14.85 -24.61
CA GLU A 571 20.70 14.10 -23.99
C GLU A 571 19.80 15.04 -23.18
N ASP A 572 20.28 15.60 -22.07
CA ASP A 572 19.42 16.32 -21.11
C ASP A 572 18.81 17.58 -21.71
N VAL A 573 19.65 18.43 -22.34
CA VAL A 573 19.22 19.71 -22.89
C VAL A 573 18.19 19.54 -24.01
N PRO A 574 18.40 18.70 -25.05
CA PRO A 574 17.41 18.50 -26.10
C PRO A 574 16.11 17.86 -25.59
N LEU A 575 16.17 16.85 -24.72
CA LEU A 575 14.97 16.17 -24.20
C LEU A 575 14.14 17.10 -23.32
N LEU A 576 14.77 17.86 -22.42
CA LEU A 576 14.06 18.85 -21.59
C LEU A 576 13.54 20.01 -22.43
N THR A 577 14.23 20.42 -23.49
CA THR A 577 13.72 21.45 -24.42
C THR A 577 12.47 20.95 -25.15
N LEU A 578 12.47 19.71 -25.63
CA LEU A 578 11.29 19.09 -26.25
C LEU A 578 10.14 18.93 -25.26
N ASN A 579 10.43 18.52 -24.02
CA ASN A 579 9.44 18.43 -22.96
C ASN A 579 8.84 19.82 -22.63
N LEU A 580 9.67 20.85 -22.51
CA LEU A 580 9.22 22.23 -22.31
C LEU A 580 8.34 22.71 -23.47
N LEU A 581 8.73 22.43 -24.72
CA LEU A 581 7.91 22.78 -25.89
C LEU A 581 6.54 22.09 -25.87
N ILE A 582 6.49 20.81 -25.49
CA ILE A 582 5.24 20.06 -25.36
C ILE A 582 4.37 20.66 -24.24
N VAL A 583 4.96 20.94 -23.08
CA VAL A 583 4.26 21.52 -21.92
C VAL A 583 3.75 22.94 -22.25
N ILE A 584 4.54 23.76 -22.93
CA ILE A 584 4.13 25.11 -23.35
C ILE A 584 3.00 25.07 -24.39
N CYS A 585 3.01 24.06 -25.28
CA CYS A 585 1.99 23.91 -26.33
C CYS A 585 0.70 23.24 -25.87
N ARG A 586 0.64 22.63 -24.68
CA ARG A 586 -0.50 21.80 -24.25
C ARG A 586 -1.16 22.41 -23.02
N ASP A 587 -2.47 22.63 -23.12
CA ASP A 587 -3.30 22.98 -21.97
C ASP A 587 -3.71 21.70 -21.23
N GLY A 588 -3.80 21.73 -19.90
CA GLY A 588 -4.33 20.62 -19.10
C GLY A 588 -3.32 19.98 -18.16
N GLU A 589 -3.76 18.92 -17.48
CA GLU A 589 -2.95 18.22 -16.47
C GLU A 589 -1.60 17.83 -17.07
N VAL A 590 -0.54 18.37 -16.47
CA VAL A 590 0.80 18.00 -16.86
C VAL A 590 0.95 16.53 -16.62
N THR A 591 1.37 15.84 -17.69
CA THR A 591 1.58 14.41 -17.64
C THR A 591 2.54 14.14 -16.48
N TYR A 592 2.16 13.24 -15.57
CA TYR A 592 3.01 12.91 -14.42
C TYR A 592 4.45 12.59 -14.84
N ILE A 593 4.63 12.12 -16.08
CA ILE A 593 5.91 11.80 -16.69
C ILE A 593 6.72 13.07 -17.03
N SER A 594 6.11 14.10 -17.64
CA SER A 594 6.78 15.39 -17.89
C SER A 594 7.27 16.02 -16.58
N LEU A 595 6.45 15.95 -15.51
CA LEU A 595 6.80 16.44 -14.18
C LEU A 595 7.91 15.58 -13.55
N THR A 596 7.83 14.26 -13.69
CA THR A 596 8.83 13.32 -13.17
C THR A 596 10.20 13.55 -13.81
N LYS A 597 10.26 13.73 -15.14
CA LYS A 597 11.52 14.06 -15.83
C LYS A 597 12.08 15.40 -15.38
N ALA A 598 11.23 16.41 -15.15
CA ALA A 598 11.69 17.69 -14.61
C ALA A 598 12.25 17.57 -13.18
N ILE A 599 11.59 16.80 -12.30
CA ILE A 599 12.09 16.57 -10.93
C ILE A 599 13.44 15.85 -10.95
N ILE A 600 13.57 14.81 -11.77
CA ILE A 600 14.84 14.08 -11.95
C ILE A 600 15.92 15.02 -12.50
N GLY A 601 15.59 15.87 -13.49
CA GLY A 601 16.50 16.88 -14.03
C GLY A 601 16.96 17.92 -13.00
N ILE A 602 16.09 18.33 -12.07
CA ILE A 602 16.45 19.20 -10.94
C ILE A 602 17.42 18.48 -9.99
N ILE A 603 17.09 17.25 -9.58
CA ILE A 603 17.92 16.46 -8.66
C ILE A 603 19.30 16.18 -9.28
N ALA A 604 19.34 15.73 -10.54
CA ALA A 604 20.56 15.46 -11.27
C ALA A 604 21.43 16.72 -11.41
N SER A 605 20.81 17.86 -11.75
CA SER A 605 21.50 19.15 -11.82
C SER A 605 22.10 19.56 -10.49
N LEU A 606 21.36 19.40 -9.38
CA LEU A 606 21.86 19.71 -8.03
C LEU A 606 23.04 18.82 -7.65
N ILE A 607 22.93 17.50 -7.87
CA ILE A 607 24.01 16.54 -7.59
C ILE A 607 25.26 16.89 -8.39
N ARG A 608 25.12 17.15 -9.70
CA ARG A 608 26.24 17.54 -10.58
C ARG A 608 26.85 18.89 -10.15
N PHE A 609 26.01 19.87 -9.78
CA PHE A 609 26.48 21.17 -9.28
C PHE A 609 27.29 21.04 -7.98
N PHE A 610 26.77 20.27 -7.01
CA PHE A 610 27.50 19.99 -5.76
C PHE A 610 28.80 19.22 -6.02
N SER A 611 28.80 18.26 -6.95
CA SER A 611 30.01 17.54 -7.36
C SER A 611 31.07 18.48 -7.95
N VAL A 612 30.68 19.44 -8.79
CA VAL A 612 31.59 20.47 -9.33
C VAL A 612 32.12 21.38 -8.21
N LEU A 613 31.27 21.81 -7.27
CA LEU A 613 31.68 22.63 -6.13
C LEU A 613 32.64 21.89 -5.19
N LEU A 614 32.34 20.64 -4.85
CA LEU A 614 33.18 19.78 -4.01
C LEU A 614 34.51 19.51 -4.68
N ASN A 615 34.53 19.21 -5.98
CA ASN A 615 35.77 19.05 -6.73
C ASN A 615 36.60 20.33 -6.76
N LYS A 616 35.95 21.50 -6.92
CA LYS A 616 36.66 22.80 -6.88
C LYS A 616 37.19 23.13 -5.48
N TRP A 617 36.48 22.71 -4.43
CA TRP A 617 36.88 22.93 -3.03
C TRP A 617 38.01 21.99 -2.60
N LEU A 618 37.89 20.68 -2.87
CA LEU A 618 38.89 19.66 -2.52
C LEU A 618 40.19 19.83 -3.32
N ILE A 619 40.11 20.15 -4.61
CA ILE A 619 41.29 20.24 -5.49
C ILE A 619 42.00 21.60 -5.37
N ARG A 620 41.49 22.52 -4.53
CA ARG A 620 42.11 23.84 -4.32
C ARG A 620 43.55 23.75 -3.79
N HIS A 621 43.94 22.62 -3.20
CA HIS A 621 45.29 22.37 -2.70
C HIS A 621 46.29 21.78 -3.70
N ASP A 622 45.85 21.26 -4.86
CA ASP A 622 46.72 20.58 -5.85
C ASP A 622 46.74 21.28 -7.24
N TYR A 623 46.29 22.53 -7.29
CA TYR A 623 45.80 23.16 -8.52
C TYR A 623 46.86 23.68 -9.52
N GLN A 624 48.16 23.52 -9.27
CA GLN A 624 49.19 24.17 -10.11
C GLN A 624 49.48 23.50 -11.47
N ARG A 625 48.87 22.36 -11.83
CA ARG A 625 49.25 21.61 -13.05
C ARG A 625 48.10 21.06 -13.90
N LYS A 626 46.95 21.73 -13.99
CA LYS A 626 45.85 21.32 -14.89
C LYS A 626 45.90 22.02 -16.26
N ASP A 627 45.85 21.20 -17.32
CA ASP A 627 45.76 21.62 -18.72
C ASP A 627 44.54 22.50 -19.01
N ASN A 628 44.69 23.48 -19.92
CA ASN A 628 43.63 24.41 -20.33
C ASN A 628 42.36 23.71 -20.83
N LEU A 629 42.51 22.50 -21.39
CA LEU A 629 41.41 21.70 -21.91
C LEU A 629 40.42 21.27 -20.80
N SER A 630 40.92 20.86 -19.63
CA SER A 630 40.05 20.46 -18.51
C SER A 630 39.29 21.66 -17.94
N LYS A 631 39.89 22.86 -17.94
CA LYS A 631 39.20 24.09 -17.53
C LYS A 631 38.03 24.40 -18.49
N PHE A 632 38.27 24.23 -19.79
CA PHE A 632 37.25 24.44 -20.82
C PHE A 632 36.05 23.50 -20.65
N PHE A 633 36.26 22.19 -20.55
CA PHE A 633 35.18 21.22 -20.37
C PHE A 633 34.41 21.40 -19.05
N ASN A 634 35.09 21.70 -17.95
CA ASN A 634 34.41 22.02 -16.69
C ASN A 634 33.53 23.26 -16.80
N THR A 635 33.96 24.27 -17.56
CA THR A 635 33.18 25.49 -17.80
C THR A 635 31.93 25.19 -18.62
N ILE A 636 32.09 24.45 -19.72
CA ILE A 636 30.97 24.02 -20.58
C ILE A 636 29.97 23.15 -19.82
N SER A 637 30.46 22.20 -19.01
CA SER A 637 29.61 21.34 -18.19
C SER A 637 28.85 22.15 -17.14
N THR A 638 29.49 23.14 -16.51
CA THR A 638 28.81 24.03 -15.54
C THR A 638 27.69 24.83 -16.21
N ILE A 639 27.92 25.38 -17.41
CA ILE A 639 26.89 26.08 -18.19
C ILE A 639 25.74 25.12 -18.53
N GLY A 640 26.06 23.90 -18.97
CA GLY A 640 25.07 22.87 -19.26
C GLY A 640 24.18 22.53 -18.05
N VAL A 641 24.77 22.31 -16.87
CA VAL A 641 24.03 22.04 -15.62
C VAL A 641 23.09 23.19 -15.27
N VAL A 642 23.53 24.44 -15.41
CA VAL A 642 22.66 25.61 -15.17
C VAL A 642 21.48 25.64 -16.15
N PHE A 643 21.72 25.32 -17.43
CA PHE A 643 20.66 25.28 -18.43
C PHE A 643 19.62 24.17 -18.14
N VAL A 644 20.08 22.97 -17.79
CA VAL A 644 19.21 21.83 -17.39
C VAL A 644 18.37 22.20 -16.17
N PHE A 645 18.97 22.86 -15.17
CA PHE A 645 18.24 23.33 -13.99
C PHE A 645 17.16 24.37 -14.33
N ILE A 646 17.49 25.35 -15.18
CA ILE A 646 16.53 26.37 -15.64
C ILE A 646 15.39 25.73 -16.43
N LEU A 647 15.68 24.86 -17.39
CA LEU A 647 14.65 24.16 -18.17
C LEU A 647 13.75 23.31 -17.29
N SER A 648 14.32 22.53 -16.37
CA SER A 648 13.54 21.67 -15.48
C SER A 648 12.65 22.47 -14.55
N THR A 649 13.18 23.58 -14.01
CA THR A 649 12.41 24.51 -13.17
C THR A 649 11.31 25.20 -13.97
N ALA A 650 11.58 25.60 -15.22
CA ALA A 650 10.58 26.19 -16.10
C ALA A 650 9.44 25.20 -16.40
N ILE A 651 9.77 23.94 -16.70
CA ILE A 651 8.77 22.87 -16.87
C ILE A 651 7.94 22.74 -15.61
N HIS A 652 8.55 22.67 -14.43
CA HIS A 652 7.85 22.52 -13.16
C HIS A 652 6.93 23.71 -12.85
N ILE A 653 7.41 24.94 -13.05
CA ILE A 653 6.63 26.16 -12.84
C ILE A 653 5.46 26.19 -13.82
N ILE A 654 5.71 26.07 -15.12
CA ILE A 654 4.65 26.11 -16.15
C ILE A 654 3.63 25.00 -15.91
N ALA A 655 4.10 23.82 -15.52
CA ALA A 655 3.23 22.70 -15.18
C ALA A 655 2.33 22.95 -13.97
N SER A 656 2.80 23.79 -13.04
CA SER A 656 2.10 24.08 -11.80
C SER A 656 1.23 25.35 -11.89
N LEU A 657 1.30 26.09 -12.99
CA LEU A 657 0.48 27.29 -13.20
C LEU A 657 -0.88 26.88 -13.79
N PRO A 658 -1.99 26.97 -13.04
CA PRO A 658 -3.29 26.70 -13.61
C PRO A 658 -3.67 27.83 -14.58
N ILE A 659 -4.23 27.43 -15.72
CA ILE A 659 -4.69 28.33 -16.78
C ILE A 659 -6.22 28.33 -16.71
N ASP A 660 -6.83 29.52 -16.66
CA ASP A 660 -8.30 29.62 -16.60
C ASP A 660 -8.93 29.34 -17.97
N SER A 661 -10.27 29.38 -18.01
CA SER A 661 -11.04 29.21 -19.23
C SER A 661 -10.76 30.26 -20.31
N PHE A 662 -10.11 31.37 -19.95
CA PHE A 662 -9.78 32.49 -20.85
C PHE A 662 -8.29 32.53 -21.24
N GLY A 663 -7.47 31.61 -20.73
CA GLY A 663 -6.04 31.58 -20.99
C GLY A 663 -5.21 32.50 -20.10
N HIS A 664 -5.78 33.03 -19.01
CA HIS A 664 -5.05 33.78 -17.99
C HIS A 664 -4.48 32.84 -16.94
N VAL A 665 -3.29 33.18 -16.46
CA VAL A 665 -2.63 32.49 -15.35
C VAL A 665 -3.14 33.08 -14.05
N TYR A 666 -3.71 32.26 -13.18
CA TYR A 666 -4.15 32.67 -11.85
C TYR A 666 -3.57 31.72 -10.80
N LEU A 667 -3.22 32.24 -9.61
CA LEU A 667 -2.73 31.42 -8.51
C LEU A 667 -3.94 31.01 -7.65
N GLU A 668 -4.54 29.86 -7.96
CA GLU A 668 -5.68 29.35 -7.20
C GLU A 668 -5.23 28.68 -5.89
N LYS A 669 -6.05 28.79 -4.84
CA LYS A 669 -5.82 28.08 -3.57
C LYS A 669 -6.02 26.57 -3.77
N PRO A 670 -5.16 25.71 -3.21
CA PRO A 670 -5.07 24.28 -3.55
C PRO A 670 -6.17 23.38 -2.94
N SER A 671 -7.42 23.84 -2.82
CA SER A 671 -8.44 23.09 -2.06
C SER A 671 -9.52 22.34 -2.85
N ASP A 672 -9.71 22.57 -4.16
CA ASP A 672 -10.80 21.88 -4.88
C ASP A 672 -10.33 21.24 -6.20
N PHE A 673 -10.25 19.90 -6.18
CA PHE A 673 -10.01 19.02 -7.33
C PHE A 673 -11.19 19.00 -8.35
N THR A 674 -11.88 20.12 -8.55
CA THR A 674 -12.94 20.28 -9.56
C THR A 674 -12.42 20.81 -10.91
N GLN A 675 -11.11 20.66 -11.18
CA GLN A 675 -10.45 21.05 -12.43
C GLN A 675 -11.12 20.47 -13.70
N PHE A 676 -11.83 19.34 -13.58
CA PHE A 676 -12.58 18.71 -14.66
C PHE A 676 -13.64 19.62 -15.31
N LYS A 677 -14.29 20.53 -14.57
CA LYS A 677 -15.33 21.41 -15.13
C LYS A 677 -14.77 22.56 -15.96
N PHE A 678 -13.55 23.01 -15.69
CA PHE A 678 -12.99 24.22 -16.29
C PHE A 678 -12.47 24.03 -17.71
N ALA A 679 -11.82 22.89 -18.01
CA ALA A 679 -11.33 22.61 -19.36
C ALA A 679 -12.46 22.38 -20.38
N HIS A 680 -13.56 21.73 -19.97
CA HIS A 680 -14.71 21.50 -20.86
C HIS A 680 -15.35 22.81 -21.32
N GLN A 681 -15.54 23.77 -20.40
CA GLN A 681 -16.14 25.05 -20.73
C GLN A 681 -15.28 25.85 -21.72
N LYS A 682 -13.95 25.86 -21.58
CA LYS A 682 -13.06 26.58 -22.51
C LYS A 682 -13.22 26.11 -23.97
N TYR A 683 -13.26 24.80 -24.20
CA TYR A 683 -13.20 24.25 -25.56
C TYR A 683 -14.54 23.93 -26.19
N PHE A 684 -15.58 23.69 -25.39
CA PHE A 684 -16.87 23.21 -25.89
C PHE A 684 -18.01 24.21 -25.69
N HIS A 685 -17.78 25.31 -24.97
CA HIS A 685 -18.77 26.36 -24.85
C HIS A 685 -19.16 26.92 -26.23
N ASN A 686 -20.45 26.80 -26.54
CA ASN A 686 -21.02 27.20 -27.83
C ASN A 686 -20.43 26.49 -29.05
N VAL A 687 -19.82 25.32 -28.87
CA VAL A 687 -19.37 24.48 -29.98
C VAL A 687 -20.43 23.43 -30.32
N GLY A 688 -20.85 23.43 -31.59
CA GLY A 688 -21.83 22.50 -32.14
C GLY A 688 -21.25 21.60 -33.21
N VAL A 689 -21.98 20.53 -33.50
CA VAL A 689 -21.77 19.67 -34.68
C VAL A 689 -22.74 20.11 -35.77
N PHE A 690 -22.22 20.35 -36.96
CA PHE A 690 -22.95 20.86 -38.10
C PHE A 690 -22.84 19.92 -39.28
N LEU A 691 -23.94 19.77 -40.01
CA LEU A 691 -24.01 19.06 -41.27
C LEU A 691 -23.86 20.05 -42.42
N ARG A 692 -22.91 19.80 -43.32
CA ARG A 692 -22.77 20.58 -44.55
C ARG A 692 -23.99 20.34 -45.46
N SER A 693 -24.55 21.41 -45.99
CA SER A 693 -25.66 21.31 -46.95
C SER A 693 -25.19 20.57 -48.22
N PRO A 694 -25.94 19.58 -48.72
CA PRO A 694 -25.56 18.83 -49.91
C PRO A 694 -25.54 19.69 -51.18
N LYS A 695 -26.24 20.83 -51.18
CA LYS A 695 -26.34 21.74 -52.34
C LYS A 695 -25.37 22.92 -52.26
N PHE A 696 -25.04 23.38 -51.06
CA PHE A 696 -24.28 24.62 -50.87
C PHE A 696 -23.06 24.38 -49.97
N TYR A 697 -21.88 24.52 -50.55
CA TYR A 697 -20.61 24.24 -49.90
C TYR A 697 -20.31 25.10 -48.66
N GLU A 698 -20.91 26.28 -48.52
CA GLU A 698 -20.65 27.21 -47.41
C GLU A 698 -21.81 27.29 -46.40
N LYS A 699 -22.84 26.45 -46.57
CA LYS A 699 -24.05 26.47 -45.75
C LYS A 699 -24.14 25.22 -44.89
N TYR A 700 -24.57 25.42 -43.64
CA TYR A 700 -24.57 24.39 -42.63
C TYR A 700 -25.89 24.30 -41.88
N ILE A 701 -26.22 23.09 -41.43
CA ILE A 701 -27.38 22.77 -40.59
C ILE A 701 -26.85 22.36 -39.22
N TYR A 702 -27.34 23.00 -38.16
CA TYR A 702 -26.96 22.64 -36.79
C TYR A 702 -27.64 21.34 -36.36
N LEU A 703 -26.87 20.40 -35.81
CA LEU A 703 -27.39 19.13 -35.31
C LEU A 703 -27.52 19.16 -33.78
N THR A 704 -26.42 19.38 -33.07
CA THR A 704 -26.38 19.35 -31.60
C THR A 704 -25.15 20.04 -31.02
N ASP A 705 -25.20 20.30 -29.72
CA ASP A 705 -24.06 20.79 -28.94
C ASP A 705 -23.09 19.64 -28.63
N MET A 706 -21.80 19.92 -28.66
CA MET A 706 -20.79 18.93 -28.25
C MET A 706 -20.96 18.49 -26.79
N ASP A 707 -21.27 19.42 -25.88
CA ASP A 707 -21.51 19.11 -24.46
C ASP A 707 -22.58 18.04 -24.28
N LYS A 708 -23.64 18.11 -25.08
CA LYS A 708 -24.73 17.13 -25.03
C LYS A 708 -24.26 15.74 -25.49
N ILE A 709 -23.42 15.66 -26.52
CA ILE A 709 -22.85 14.38 -26.98
C ILE A 709 -21.95 13.77 -25.90
N ILE A 710 -21.12 14.60 -25.24
CA ILE A 710 -20.21 14.16 -24.18
C ILE A 710 -21.01 13.65 -22.96
N GLU A 711 -22.05 14.36 -22.55
CA GLU A 711 -22.87 14.00 -21.37
C GLU A 711 -23.80 12.79 -21.60
N LYS A 712 -24.33 12.62 -22.82
CA LYS A 712 -25.40 11.64 -23.13
C LYS A 712 -25.04 10.76 -24.33
N SER A 713 -23.87 10.15 -24.32
CA SER A 713 -23.39 9.21 -25.35
C SER A 713 -24.07 7.84 -25.22
N PRO A 714 -24.68 7.26 -26.27
CA PRO A 714 -24.80 7.77 -27.65
C PRO A 714 -26.00 8.73 -27.86
N GLN A 715 -25.84 9.73 -28.73
CA GLN A 715 -26.93 10.60 -29.19
C GLN A 715 -27.34 10.27 -30.62
N ILE A 716 -28.63 10.06 -30.85
CA ILE A 716 -29.18 9.72 -32.17
C ILE A 716 -29.96 10.92 -32.72
N PHE A 717 -29.73 11.24 -34.00
CA PHE A 717 -30.43 12.29 -34.75
C PHE A 717 -31.04 11.69 -36.01
N LEU A 718 -32.33 11.96 -36.20
CA LEU A 718 -33.05 11.57 -37.41
C LEU A 718 -33.13 12.76 -38.37
N TYR A 719 -32.63 12.55 -39.57
CA TYR A 719 -32.53 13.54 -40.64
C TYR A 719 -33.20 13.00 -41.91
N THR A 720 -34.30 13.59 -42.31
CA THR A 720 -35.02 13.21 -43.53
C THR A 720 -34.66 14.16 -44.66
N ILE A 721 -34.38 13.66 -45.86
CA ILE A 721 -34.27 14.48 -47.08
C ILE A 721 -35.28 14.00 -48.12
N ASN A 722 -35.97 14.96 -48.73
CA ASN A 722 -36.75 14.78 -49.93
C ASN A 722 -36.12 15.58 -51.08
N HIS A 723 -35.35 14.91 -51.94
CA HIS A 723 -34.66 15.55 -53.06
C HIS A 723 -35.60 16.10 -54.15
N GLN A 724 -36.86 15.65 -54.21
CA GLN A 724 -37.81 16.10 -55.23
C GLN A 724 -38.48 17.41 -54.86
N GLU A 725 -38.74 17.61 -53.56
CA GLU A 725 -39.45 18.78 -53.04
C GLU A 725 -38.51 19.81 -52.41
N ASP A 726 -37.21 19.53 -52.38
CA ASP A 726 -36.19 20.31 -51.65
C ASP A 726 -36.56 20.56 -50.19
N VAL A 727 -37.17 19.55 -49.58
CA VAL A 727 -37.57 19.55 -48.17
C VAL A 727 -36.59 18.68 -47.39
N PHE A 728 -36.11 19.18 -46.26
CA PHE A 728 -35.44 18.36 -45.26
C PHE A 728 -36.12 18.49 -43.91
N CYS A 729 -36.11 17.43 -43.11
CA CYS A 729 -36.66 17.43 -41.77
C CYS A 729 -35.62 17.01 -40.76
N VAL A 730 -35.62 17.69 -39.61
CA VAL A 730 -34.80 17.33 -38.46
C VAL A 730 -35.75 16.89 -37.35
N LYS A 731 -35.59 15.65 -36.86
CA LYS A 731 -36.39 15.09 -35.77
C LYS A 731 -35.46 14.87 -34.57
N ARG A 732 -35.60 15.74 -33.57
CA ARG A 732 -34.91 15.64 -32.26
C ARG A 732 -35.87 15.24 -31.14
N THR A 733 -36.98 15.97 -31.03
CA THR A 733 -38.10 15.69 -30.13
C THR A 733 -39.42 15.84 -30.89
N ASN A 734 -39.54 16.94 -31.64
CA ASN A 734 -40.58 17.15 -32.65
C ASN A 734 -39.95 17.14 -34.04
N ARG A 735 -40.67 16.65 -35.05
CA ARG A 735 -40.24 16.69 -36.45
C ARG A 735 -40.53 18.09 -36.99
N THR A 736 -39.48 18.86 -37.27
CA THR A 736 -39.60 20.14 -37.99
C THR A 736 -39.06 19.96 -39.39
N CYS A 737 -39.89 20.23 -40.39
CA CYS A 737 -39.52 20.16 -41.81
C CYS A 737 -39.34 21.57 -42.37
N PHE A 738 -38.41 21.68 -43.31
CA PHE A 738 -37.93 22.92 -43.86
C PHE A 738 -37.87 22.78 -45.38
N GLN A 739 -38.56 23.67 -46.11
CA GLN A 739 -38.56 23.71 -47.56
C GLN A 739 -37.67 24.85 -48.04
N GLN A 740 -36.76 24.56 -48.95
CA GLN A 740 -35.91 25.57 -49.55
C GLN A 740 -36.73 26.48 -50.49
N LEU A 741 -36.67 27.80 -50.29
CA LEU A 741 -37.35 28.79 -51.13
C LEU A 741 -36.42 29.33 -52.24
N ASN A 742 -35.19 29.68 -51.85
CA ASN A 742 -34.14 30.20 -52.73
C ASN A 742 -32.77 29.71 -52.22
N ASP A 743 -31.65 30.25 -52.75
CA ASP A 743 -30.31 29.79 -52.39
C ASP A 743 -29.90 30.04 -50.91
N SER A 744 -30.61 30.90 -50.18
CA SER A 744 -30.29 31.27 -48.79
C SER A 744 -31.40 30.99 -47.78
N ASP A 745 -32.66 31.07 -48.22
CA ASP A 745 -33.85 31.15 -47.39
C ASP A 745 -34.67 29.86 -47.49
N VAL A 746 -35.24 29.51 -46.36
CA VAL A 746 -35.90 28.25 -46.07
C VAL A 746 -37.13 28.57 -45.23
N GLN A 747 -38.28 27.98 -45.54
CA GLN A 747 -39.49 28.18 -44.74
C GLN A 747 -39.89 26.88 -44.03
N ILE A 748 -40.67 27.00 -42.94
CA ILE A 748 -41.26 25.81 -42.30
C ILE A 748 -42.22 25.15 -43.29
N PHE A 749 -42.09 23.83 -43.42
CA PHE A 749 -42.93 23.01 -44.25
C PHE A 749 -43.88 22.17 -43.39
N ASP A 750 -45.12 22.64 -43.23
CA ASP A 750 -46.13 21.96 -42.40
C ASP A 750 -46.95 20.90 -43.14
N ARG A 751 -46.73 20.71 -44.46
CA ARG A 751 -47.46 19.71 -45.23
C ARG A 751 -46.88 18.31 -44.99
N GLN A 752 -47.74 17.30 -44.97
CA GLN A 752 -47.29 15.91 -44.99
C GLN A 752 -46.51 15.66 -46.30
N LEU A 753 -45.28 15.13 -46.18
CA LEU A 753 -44.45 14.72 -47.31
C LEU A 753 -45.21 13.67 -48.13
N LYS A 754 -45.61 14.01 -49.37
CA LYS A 754 -46.39 13.12 -50.25
C LYS A 754 -45.53 12.22 -51.10
N THR A 755 -44.24 12.52 -51.24
CA THR A 755 -43.30 11.84 -52.12
C THR A 755 -42.26 11.05 -51.33
N LYS A 756 -41.47 10.22 -52.02
CA LYS A 756 -40.49 9.29 -51.43
C LYS A 756 -39.36 10.07 -50.75
N SER A 757 -39.44 10.23 -49.43
CA SER A 757 -38.37 10.77 -48.61
C SER A 757 -37.36 9.70 -48.23
N ILE A 758 -36.09 10.07 -48.09
CA ILE A 758 -35.04 9.19 -47.58
C ILE A 758 -34.74 9.63 -46.15
N ASP A 759 -34.91 8.72 -45.19
CA ASP A 759 -34.56 8.95 -43.80
C ASP A 759 -33.13 8.51 -43.52
N TYR A 760 -32.38 9.34 -42.80
CA TYR A 760 -31.04 9.05 -42.31
C TYR A 760 -31.04 9.10 -40.79
N SER A 761 -30.44 8.10 -40.16
CA SER A 761 -30.23 8.06 -38.72
C SER A 761 -28.73 8.21 -38.44
N ILE A 762 -28.37 9.31 -37.78
CA ILE A 762 -27.00 9.68 -37.43
C ILE A 762 -26.82 9.47 -35.93
N ALA A 763 -26.00 8.51 -35.53
CA ALA A 763 -25.64 8.30 -34.14
C ALA A 763 -24.25 8.85 -33.86
N PHE A 764 -24.13 9.68 -32.82
CA PHE A 764 -22.87 10.18 -32.28
C PHE A 764 -22.53 9.42 -31.01
N GLN A 765 -21.28 9.00 -30.87
CA GLN A 765 -20.75 8.41 -29.67
C GLN A 765 -19.46 9.12 -29.29
N PHE A 766 -19.43 9.70 -28.09
CA PHE A 766 -18.19 10.14 -27.49
C PHE A 766 -17.38 8.92 -27.04
N GLN A 767 -16.15 8.80 -27.56
CA GLN A 767 -15.20 7.76 -27.22
C GLN A 767 -14.08 8.36 -26.39
N GLN A 768 -14.00 7.95 -25.12
CA GLN A 768 -12.89 8.34 -24.25
C GLN A 768 -11.62 7.57 -24.67
N PRO A 769 -10.52 8.26 -25.01
CA PRO A 769 -9.35 7.64 -25.62
C PRO A 769 -8.63 6.71 -24.65
N ASP A 770 -8.44 7.14 -23.39
CA ASP A 770 -7.84 6.40 -22.27
C ASP A 770 -8.23 7.06 -20.93
N SER A 771 -8.00 6.40 -19.79
CA SER A 771 -8.42 6.84 -18.43
C SER A 771 -7.90 8.22 -17.99
N TYR A 772 -6.85 8.73 -18.64
CA TYR A 772 -6.17 9.98 -18.25
C TYR A 772 -6.50 11.18 -19.16
N TYR A 773 -7.08 10.94 -20.33
CA TYR A 773 -7.39 12.00 -21.28
C TYR A 773 -8.88 12.27 -21.32
N ILE A 774 -9.22 13.50 -20.95
CA ILE A 774 -10.59 13.92 -20.69
C ILE A 774 -11.30 14.34 -21.98
N LEU A 775 -10.57 14.96 -22.92
CA LEU A 775 -11.14 15.53 -24.15
C LEU A 775 -11.08 14.51 -25.30
N GLY A 776 -11.76 13.38 -25.14
CA GLY A 776 -11.79 12.26 -26.08
C GLY A 776 -12.27 12.59 -27.49
N ASP A 777 -12.74 11.62 -28.28
CA ASP A 777 -13.14 11.88 -29.67
C ASP A 777 -14.64 11.66 -29.90
N ILE A 778 -15.23 12.30 -30.90
CA ILE A 778 -16.61 12.03 -31.29
C ILE A 778 -16.60 11.22 -32.57
N HIS A 779 -17.09 10.00 -32.44
CA HIS A 779 -17.33 9.12 -33.57
C HIS A 779 -18.80 9.21 -33.98
N TYR A 780 -19.08 9.00 -35.25
CA TYR A 780 -20.44 8.95 -35.77
C TYR A 780 -20.65 7.79 -36.73
N ASN A 781 -21.89 7.32 -36.82
CA ASN A 781 -22.32 6.42 -37.87
C ASN A 781 -23.62 6.92 -38.47
N VAL A 782 -23.80 6.66 -39.76
CA VAL A 782 -24.99 7.06 -40.51
C VAL A 782 -25.56 5.82 -41.18
N ILE A 783 -26.83 5.57 -40.93
CA ILE A 783 -27.60 4.51 -41.62
C ILE A 783 -28.72 5.18 -42.41
N ARG A 784 -28.91 4.73 -43.65
CA ARG A 784 -30.06 5.08 -44.48
C ARG A 784 -31.21 4.15 -44.10
N CYS A 785 -32.32 4.73 -43.67
CA CYS A 785 -33.55 4.05 -43.29
C CYS A 785 -34.48 4.00 -44.52
N ASP A 786 -34.20 3.10 -45.46
CA ASP A 786 -35.13 2.75 -46.55
C ASP A 786 -35.86 1.45 -46.21
N ASP A 787 -37.14 1.35 -46.58
CA ASP A 787 -38.12 0.38 -46.05
C ASP A 787 -37.77 -1.12 -46.16
N LYS A 788 -36.68 -1.54 -46.83
CA LYS A 788 -36.39 -2.97 -47.02
C LYS A 788 -34.91 -3.40 -46.99
N THR A 789 -33.92 -2.51 -47.03
CA THR A 789 -32.49 -2.92 -46.95
C THR A 789 -31.68 -1.93 -46.10
N ARG A 790 -31.01 -2.46 -45.04
CA ARG A 790 -30.01 -1.71 -44.26
C ARG A 790 -28.70 -1.70 -45.02
N ASP A 791 -28.63 -0.93 -46.10
CA ASP A 791 -27.37 -0.75 -46.82
C ASP A 791 -26.52 0.32 -46.12
N VAL A 792 -25.26 -0.02 -45.83
CA VAL A 792 -24.28 0.92 -45.28
C VAL A 792 -23.98 1.95 -46.36
N TYR A 793 -24.65 3.10 -46.27
CA TYR A 793 -24.66 4.11 -47.31
C TYR A 793 -23.32 4.88 -47.37
N SER A 794 -22.72 5.02 -48.56
CA SER A 794 -21.37 5.61 -48.73
C SER A 794 -21.36 7.09 -49.09
N ASP A 795 -22.51 7.76 -49.21
CA ASP A 795 -22.50 9.20 -49.54
C ASP A 795 -21.76 10.00 -48.46
N LYS A 796 -21.03 11.02 -48.92
CA LYS A 796 -20.16 11.85 -48.09
C LYS A 796 -21.00 12.81 -47.24
N PHE A 797 -21.41 12.37 -46.07
CA PHE A 797 -21.82 13.28 -45.00
C PHE A 797 -20.58 14.00 -44.49
N GLU A 798 -20.49 15.30 -44.77
CA GLU A 798 -19.42 16.15 -44.24
C GLU A 798 -19.93 16.86 -42.99
N LEU A 799 -19.46 16.38 -41.84
CA LEU A 799 -19.76 16.96 -40.53
C LEU A 799 -18.59 17.83 -40.10
N HIS A 800 -18.87 18.98 -39.52
CA HIS A 800 -17.86 19.92 -39.05
C HIS A 800 -18.21 20.43 -37.66
N TYR A 801 -17.20 20.79 -36.89
CA TYR A 801 -17.37 21.50 -35.64
C TYR A 801 -17.25 23.01 -35.90
N PHE A 802 -18.16 23.80 -35.33
CA PHE A 802 -18.06 25.25 -35.34
C PHE A 802 -18.45 25.83 -33.99
N ARG A 803 -17.84 26.96 -33.62
CA ARG A 803 -18.28 27.77 -32.49
C ARG A 803 -19.22 28.87 -33.01
N PHE A 804 -20.36 29.07 -32.36
CA PHE A 804 -21.21 30.22 -32.66
C PHE A 804 -20.53 31.53 -32.23
N LYS A 805 -20.66 32.60 -33.04
CA LYS A 805 -20.31 33.95 -32.59
C LYS A 805 -21.26 34.40 -31.47
N ASP A 806 -20.72 35.13 -30.49
CA ASP A 806 -21.44 35.52 -29.26
C ASP A 806 -22.72 36.35 -29.53
N ASN A 807 -22.83 36.97 -30.71
CA ASN A 807 -24.00 37.78 -31.10
C ASN A 807 -25.24 36.94 -31.49
N ILE A 808 -25.10 35.62 -31.63
CA ILE A 808 -26.20 34.72 -31.96
C ILE A 808 -26.86 34.23 -30.67
N ASN A 809 -27.61 35.12 -30.02
CA ASN A 809 -28.42 34.83 -28.82
C ASN A 809 -29.67 33.97 -29.12
N GLN A 810 -29.74 33.32 -30.28
CA GLN A 810 -30.92 32.54 -30.67
C GLN A 810 -30.90 31.17 -29.96
N THR A 811 -32.09 30.69 -29.58
CA THR A 811 -32.30 29.29 -29.22
C THR A 811 -31.70 28.42 -30.33
N LYS A 812 -30.73 27.56 -30.01
CA LYS A 812 -29.98 26.76 -30.99
C LYS A 812 -30.92 25.84 -31.79
N THR A 813 -31.42 26.35 -32.91
CA THR A 813 -32.30 25.67 -33.87
C THR A 813 -31.48 25.10 -35.03
N PRO A 814 -32.01 24.14 -35.81
CA PRO A 814 -31.26 23.59 -36.94
C PRO A 814 -30.85 24.62 -38.00
N LEU A 815 -31.59 25.73 -38.10
CA LEU A 815 -31.36 26.87 -38.98
C LEU A 815 -31.45 28.18 -38.20
N VAL A 816 -30.87 29.26 -38.73
CA VAL A 816 -30.98 30.62 -38.16
C VAL A 816 -32.36 31.19 -38.47
N ASN A 817 -33.06 31.70 -37.46
CA ASN A 817 -34.34 32.38 -37.67
C ASN A 817 -34.07 33.78 -38.26
N SER A 818 -34.64 34.06 -39.43
CA SER A 818 -34.62 35.36 -40.10
C SER A 818 -35.88 36.14 -39.77
N GLN A 819 -35.97 37.38 -40.22
CA GLN A 819 -37.21 38.16 -40.10
C GLN A 819 -38.30 37.48 -40.96
N ASP A 820 -39.57 37.56 -40.53
CA ASP A 820 -40.76 37.03 -41.24
C ASP A 820 -40.96 35.50 -41.28
N GLN A 821 -40.63 34.77 -40.20
CA GLN A 821 -40.81 33.29 -40.11
C GLN A 821 -40.03 32.50 -41.18
N THR A 822 -39.11 33.16 -41.87
CA THR A 822 -38.15 32.53 -42.76
C THR A 822 -36.92 32.13 -41.95
N TYR A 823 -36.26 31.07 -42.38
CA TYR A 823 -35.05 30.53 -41.81
C TYR A 823 -33.95 30.60 -42.86
N ARG A 824 -32.70 30.70 -42.44
CA ARG A 824 -31.57 30.57 -43.35
C ARG A 824 -30.57 29.55 -42.81
N TYR A 825 -29.83 28.94 -43.72
CA TYR A 825 -28.69 28.13 -43.31
C TYR A 825 -27.66 28.96 -42.54
N TYR A 826 -26.90 28.29 -41.68
CA TYR A 826 -25.74 28.90 -41.08
C TYR A 826 -24.64 29.11 -42.12
N ASP A 827 -24.06 30.29 -42.11
CA ASP A 827 -23.01 30.72 -43.04
C ASP A 827 -21.66 30.75 -42.33
N ILE A 828 -20.65 30.14 -42.94
CA ILE A 828 -19.32 29.99 -42.32
C ILE A 828 -18.64 31.31 -41.96
N HIS A 829 -18.87 32.37 -42.74
CA HIS A 829 -18.22 33.66 -42.53
C HIS A 829 -19.01 34.53 -41.56
N HIS A 830 -20.34 34.44 -41.59
CA HIS A 830 -21.20 35.31 -40.79
C HIS A 830 -21.45 34.76 -39.40
N ASP A 831 -21.70 33.45 -39.27
CA ASP A 831 -22.27 32.90 -38.04
C ASP A 831 -21.26 32.17 -37.15
N PHE A 832 -20.13 31.75 -37.71
CA PHE A 832 -19.16 30.90 -37.03
C PHE A 832 -17.83 31.57 -36.74
N GLU A 833 -17.18 31.09 -35.69
CA GLU A 833 -15.74 31.24 -35.47
C GLU A 833 -15.05 29.92 -35.77
N SER A 834 -13.86 29.99 -36.38
CA SER A 834 -13.06 28.80 -36.65
C SER A 834 -12.63 28.16 -35.33
N ILE A 835 -13.00 26.89 -35.15
CA ILE A 835 -12.54 26.09 -34.02
C ILE A 835 -11.01 25.90 -34.02
N GLU A 836 -10.33 26.08 -35.15
CA GLU A 836 -8.86 26.04 -35.22
C GLU A 836 -8.23 27.16 -34.37
N TYR A 837 -8.88 28.32 -34.28
CA TYR A 837 -8.44 29.39 -33.40
C TYR A 837 -8.80 29.10 -31.94
N LEU A 838 -10.01 28.58 -31.71
CA LEU A 838 -10.52 28.24 -30.38
C LEU A 838 -9.70 27.15 -29.69
N TRP A 839 -9.35 26.10 -30.44
CA TRP A 839 -8.64 24.94 -29.95
C TRP A 839 -7.12 25.11 -30.03
N ARG A 840 -6.61 26.34 -30.16
CA ARG A 840 -5.19 26.58 -29.91
C ARG A 840 -4.91 26.32 -28.44
N THR A 841 -3.90 25.51 -28.18
CA THR A 841 -3.60 25.03 -26.83
C THR A 841 -2.30 25.61 -26.31
N GLY A 842 -2.19 25.68 -24.99
CA GLY A 842 -1.00 26.05 -24.26
C GLY A 842 -0.76 27.56 -24.22
N LEU A 843 0.25 27.94 -23.45
CA LEU A 843 0.69 29.33 -23.31
C LEU A 843 1.15 29.94 -24.63
N SER A 844 1.71 29.13 -25.54
CA SER A 844 2.15 29.59 -26.86
C SER A 844 1.07 29.57 -27.93
N ARG A 845 -0.17 29.16 -27.60
CA ARG A 845 -1.28 29.01 -28.55
C ARG A 845 -0.90 28.15 -29.76
N CYS A 846 -0.30 26.99 -29.50
CA CYS A 846 0.07 26.05 -30.55
C CYS A 846 -1.16 25.55 -31.30
N SER A 847 -1.00 25.32 -32.61
CA SER A 847 -2.05 24.70 -33.42
C SER A 847 -2.43 23.34 -32.83
N SER A 848 -3.73 23.08 -32.73
CA SER A 848 -4.23 21.77 -32.31
C SER A 848 -3.77 20.68 -33.28
N THR A 849 -3.53 19.48 -32.72
CA THR A 849 -3.32 18.25 -33.49
C THR A 849 -4.61 17.41 -33.61
N SER A 850 -5.76 17.99 -33.25
CA SER A 850 -7.05 17.31 -33.23
C SER A 850 -7.74 17.22 -34.59
N SER A 851 -8.89 16.55 -34.61
CA SER A 851 -9.78 16.49 -35.77
C SER A 851 -10.79 17.63 -35.76
N TYR A 852 -10.89 18.36 -36.87
CA TYR A 852 -11.89 19.42 -37.06
C TYR A 852 -13.29 18.88 -37.44
N SER A 853 -13.46 17.56 -37.46
CA SER A 853 -14.72 16.88 -37.76
C SER A 853 -14.88 15.57 -36.97
N PRO A 854 -16.11 15.12 -36.71
CA PRO A 854 -16.38 13.79 -36.18
C PRO A 854 -15.81 12.68 -37.07
N HIS A 855 -15.40 11.57 -36.47
CA HIS A 855 -14.87 10.42 -37.21
C HIS A 855 -15.93 9.36 -37.49
N ARG A 856 -16.06 8.94 -38.75
CA ARG A 856 -16.98 7.86 -39.09
C ARG A 856 -16.52 6.53 -38.49
N SER A 857 -17.38 5.85 -37.73
CA SER A 857 -17.11 4.53 -37.16
C SER A 857 -18.25 3.56 -37.43
N GLN A 858 -17.96 2.44 -38.09
CA GLN A 858 -18.95 1.39 -38.35
C GLN A 858 -19.32 0.59 -37.09
N GLN A 859 -18.57 0.76 -36.00
CA GLN A 859 -18.81 0.05 -34.73
C GLN A 859 -19.99 0.62 -33.94
N ILE A 860 -20.45 1.84 -34.25
CA ILE A 860 -21.57 2.46 -33.57
C ILE A 860 -22.86 1.85 -34.14
N THR A 861 -23.58 1.12 -33.30
CA THR A 861 -24.88 0.54 -33.64
C THR A 861 -25.94 1.63 -33.70
N VAL A 862 -26.54 1.83 -34.86
CA VAL A 862 -27.70 2.71 -35.04
C VAL A 862 -28.94 1.82 -35.08
N ASN A 863 -29.66 1.75 -33.95
CA ASN A 863 -30.77 0.80 -33.79
C ASN A 863 -32.14 1.37 -34.21
N ASP A 864 -32.27 2.70 -34.30
CA ASP A 864 -33.54 3.37 -34.54
C ASP A 864 -33.64 3.92 -35.96
N CYS A 865 -34.50 3.28 -36.75
CA CYS A 865 -35.08 3.81 -38.00
C CYS A 865 -36.61 4.02 -37.86
N THR A 866 -37.12 4.15 -36.64
CA THR A 866 -38.58 4.18 -36.33
C THR A 866 -39.16 5.58 -36.17
#